data_AF-A0A442UPA4-F1
#
_entry.id   AF-A0A442UPA4-F1
#
_cell.length_a   1.000
_cell.length_b   1.000
_cell.length_c   1.000
_cell.angle_alpha   90.00
_cell.angle_beta   90.00
_cell.angle_gamma   90.00
#
_symmetry.space_group_name_H-M   'P 1'
#
loop_
_entity.id
_entity.type
_entity.pdbx_description
1 polymer ?
#
loop_
_entity_poly.entity_id
_entity_poly.type
_entity_poly.pdbx_seq_one_letter_code
_entity_poly.pdbx_strand_id
1 'polypeptide(L)'
;MSSQPTAISEIDDADEIRVQLLASGRGVHAPLQNLVDIAVPIYGTVTDMPDKRVPASVTALRVNGYYTAGDGGEALYKKVAVEPSHAGKFQSKDGAWWEISEAVVTPQMVGVISDGGVSTQTTAMQAWLDTCDALDKPQIALSPLHVRIADTLTFPTARDIDIQCLAITYAGTHNRKVLYVPGGSVRLMKFGIVQSDTVDWTTSDDYVGIYLEDLQSCEVHLNLTRRFTVGYAMIGNGATGCAYNRIYPGQIRDCKYNERLKSLTAGGFVNQNVFIHGNYGNTSAASALGVAYGTHITAAPGGYDGHNNNLWDSPNYEMGGAAGVNRVPFFFDGAGGSNLCEGATRAEACFGPLVICSGENVRRNEIGFNFASTAIAGQLNAIQEVNGANGNRLTGKTGGESRRPWDNLHRLLSSDGTAVGGYVRGDVFLIESDASVAKRAATFAGRISSNALGLDLAASCGVMVAVDTSKIKLWRLTPAYAGSSVGAVLAIAFDSTGTRLTGNATSIYGTTWAPTTAYAVGDIVQNDTGKIYRCSVAGTSAGAGGPTGTGSSIVDGTCTWNYFGTDKYIKNESGGWTDTVSFGGGYTAATFTGGLFSVRPEVQTMWIGIIGAATVSSFEITGYWTTETLDNTVGLQSVSTWVPLDDGGSVPLASANPGTLGRHGYYSKGHVVWDSAVAAGVAAGWQCTTAGWLAAPWTISTAYTRIGRIVTNDTGKVYQLVTAGTSAGAGGPTGTGAAITDGTCVWNYVGVLAVFTAIPALVYSTSAASPVGVTTPSAIGLWHFDTAAAHFYMSTGLTNADWKLVTI
;
A
#
# COMPACT_ATOMS: atom_id res chain seq x y z
N MET A 1 58.91 49.93 43.69
CA MET A 1 58.94 50.86 42.54
C MET A 1 58.86 50.01 41.29
N SER A 2 57.66 49.75 40.77
CA SER A 2 57.51 49.23 39.41
C SER A 2 57.44 50.43 38.47
N SER A 3 58.17 50.34 37.36
CA SER A 3 58.28 51.38 36.34
C SER A 3 56.90 51.73 35.77
N GLN A 4 56.50 52.99 35.94
CA GLN A 4 55.36 53.57 35.23
C GLN A 4 55.68 53.61 33.73
N PRO A 5 54.71 53.28 32.84
CA PRO A 5 54.89 53.36 31.40
C PRO A 5 55.17 54.81 30.96
N THR A 6 56.03 54.98 29.96
CA THR A 6 56.58 56.27 29.55
C THR A 6 55.78 56.94 28.41
N ALA A 7 54.83 56.22 27.82
CA ALA A 7 53.95 56.75 26.79
C ALA A 7 52.50 56.25 26.94
N ILE A 8 51.52 57.11 26.61
CA ILE A 8 50.08 56.77 26.67
C ILE A 8 49.69 55.63 25.72
N SER A 9 50.55 55.36 24.72
CA SER A 9 50.43 54.24 23.78
C SER A 9 50.81 52.87 24.37
N GLU A 10 51.30 52.82 25.62
CA GLU A 10 51.69 51.59 26.33
C GLU A 10 50.63 51.12 27.34
N ILE A 11 49.43 51.74 27.34
CA ILE A 11 48.36 51.49 28.31
C ILE A 11 47.16 50.86 27.59
N ASP A 12 46.93 49.56 27.82
CA ASP A 12 45.88 48.76 27.15
C ASP A 12 44.51 48.80 27.87
N ASP A 13 44.38 49.53 28.99
CA ASP A 13 43.16 49.56 29.81
C ASP A 13 42.65 50.98 30.04
N ALA A 14 41.38 51.22 29.68
CA ALA A 14 40.70 52.49 29.85
C ALA A 14 40.54 52.88 31.33
N ASP A 15 40.49 51.92 32.26
CA ASP A 15 40.45 52.21 33.69
C ASP A 15 41.82 52.65 34.24
N GLU A 16 42.92 52.16 33.65
CA GLU A 16 44.27 52.60 34.02
C GLU A 16 44.55 54.02 33.49
N ILE A 17 44.03 54.36 32.30
CA ILE A 17 43.97 55.74 31.78
C ILE A 17 43.17 56.64 32.71
N ARG A 18 42.02 56.18 33.23
CA ARG A 18 41.15 56.93 34.15
C ARG A 18 41.84 57.24 35.48
N VAL A 19 42.57 56.27 36.04
CA VAL A 19 43.32 56.43 37.31
C VAL A 19 44.49 57.42 37.13
N GLN A 20 45.21 57.36 36.00
CA GLN A 20 46.32 58.28 35.75
C GLN A 20 45.86 59.71 35.40
N LEU A 21 44.74 59.88 34.69
CA LEU A 21 44.14 61.20 34.42
C LEU A 21 43.68 61.89 35.71
N LEU A 22 43.07 61.15 36.65
CA LEU A 22 42.68 61.66 37.97
C LEU A 22 43.91 62.04 38.83
N ALA A 23 45.00 61.27 38.74
CA ALA A 23 46.25 61.57 39.43
C ALA A 23 47.01 62.79 38.85
N SER A 24 46.72 63.17 37.60
CA SER A 24 47.42 64.26 36.90
C SER A 24 46.96 65.68 37.27
N GLY A 25 45.89 65.83 38.04
CA GLY A 25 45.35 67.12 38.47
C GLY A 25 44.77 68.00 37.35
N ARG A 26 44.66 67.51 36.11
CA ARG A 26 44.06 68.24 34.99
C ARG A 26 42.54 68.05 35.00
N GLY A 27 41.79 69.15 35.00
CA GLY A 27 40.33 69.12 34.90
C GLY A 27 39.90 68.44 33.59
N VAL A 28 39.29 67.26 33.70
CA VAL A 28 38.70 66.58 32.56
C VAL A 28 37.40 67.31 32.21
N HIS A 29 37.36 67.98 31.06
CA HIS A 29 36.11 68.52 30.54
C HIS A 29 35.10 67.36 30.41
N ALA A 30 33.88 67.56 30.93
CA ALA A 30 32.77 66.61 30.95
C ALA A 30 32.44 65.85 29.63
N PRO A 31 32.80 66.30 28.40
CA PRO A 31 32.50 65.54 27.19
C PRO A 31 33.27 64.22 27.03
N LEU A 32 34.40 64.00 27.72
CA LEU A 32 35.18 62.77 27.60
C LEU A 32 34.68 61.62 28.49
N GLN A 33 33.99 61.92 29.60
CA GLN A 33 33.31 60.90 30.41
C GLN A 33 32.02 60.41 29.73
N ASN A 34 31.29 61.30 29.04
CA ASN A 34 30.02 60.97 28.38
C ASN A 34 30.17 60.23 27.03
N LEU A 35 31.37 60.16 26.44
CA LEU A 35 31.62 59.39 25.22
C LEU A 35 31.81 57.88 25.48
N VAL A 36 32.10 57.49 26.73
CA VAL A 36 32.29 56.08 27.13
C VAL A 36 30.97 55.42 27.55
N ASP A 37 29.97 56.21 27.96
CA ASP A 37 28.69 55.70 28.51
C ASP A 37 27.54 55.61 27.48
N ILE A 38 27.75 55.98 26.20
CA ILE A 38 26.68 56.04 25.18
C ILE A 38 26.77 54.93 24.12
N ALA A 39 27.92 54.29 23.90
CA ALA A 39 28.10 53.28 22.86
C ALA A 39 28.25 51.87 23.45
N VAL A 40 27.52 50.89 22.88
CA VAL A 40 27.75 49.47 23.14
C VAL A 40 29.19 49.13 22.67
N PRO A 41 30.11 48.71 23.56
CA PRO A 41 31.49 48.43 23.18
C PRO A 41 31.57 47.32 22.14
N ILE A 42 32.52 47.44 21.22
CA ILE A 42 32.74 46.47 20.14
C ILE A 42 34.11 45.81 20.34
N TYR A 43 34.14 44.48 20.38
CA TYR A 43 35.34 43.66 20.49
C TYR A 43 35.55 42.82 19.23
N GLY A 44 36.78 42.33 19.04
CA GLY A 44 37.17 41.56 17.85
C GLY A 44 36.43 40.22 17.74
N THR A 45 36.70 39.30 18.66
CA THR A 45 36.25 37.90 18.58
C THR A 45 35.82 37.35 19.93
N VAL A 46 34.96 36.35 19.95
CA VAL A 46 34.60 35.60 21.18
C VAL A 46 35.82 34.95 21.81
N THR A 47 36.70 34.34 20.99
CA THR A 47 37.89 33.63 21.50
C THR A 47 38.91 34.54 22.20
N ASP A 48 38.92 35.84 21.89
CA ASP A 48 39.84 36.80 22.53
C ASP A 48 39.29 37.37 23.84
N MET A 49 37.97 37.25 24.08
CA MET A 49 37.31 37.84 25.26
C MET A 49 37.86 37.38 26.61
N PRO A 50 38.28 36.11 26.80
CA PRO A 50 38.93 35.68 28.04
C PRO A 50 40.18 36.49 28.43
N ASP A 51 40.84 37.15 27.47
CA ASP A 51 42.01 38.00 27.71
C ASP A 51 41.67 39.49 27.85
N LYS A 52 40.41 39.89 27.59
CA LYS A 52 39.96 41.29 27.66
C LYS A 52 39.34 41.60 29.01
N ARG A 53 39.73 42.74 29.60
CA ARG A 53 39.01 43.33 30.75
C ARG A 53 37.87 44.20 30.21
N VAL A 54 36.66 44.01 30.74
CA VAL A 54 35.50 44.83 30.40
C VAL A 54 35.14 45.70 31.60
N PRO A 55 34.95 47.03 31.44
CA PRO A 55 34.59 47.89 32.56
C PRO A 55 33.31 47.43 33.26
N ALA A 56 33.27 47.56 34.59
CA ALA A 56 32.17 47.01 35.40
C ALA A 56 30.78 47.58 35.05
N SER A 57 30.73 48.83 34.54
CA SER A 57 29.50 49.53 34.11
C SER A 57 28.90 49.02 32.81
N VAL A 58 29.67 48.30 31.98
CA VAL A 58 29.18 47.74 30.72
C VAL A 58 28.22 46.59 31.04
N THR A 59 26.99 46.68 30.52
CA THR A 59 25.94 45.67 30.68
C THR A 59 25.66 44.87 29.41
N ALA A 60 26.12 45.36 28.26
CA ALA A 60 26.06 44.68 26.97
C ALA A 60 27.25 45.10 26.08
N LEU A 61 27.69 44.21 25.20
CA LEU A 61 28.77 44.45 24.24
C LEU A 61 28.49 43.70 22.92
N ARG A 62 29.11 44.13 21.82
CA ARG A 62 29.16 43.38 20.55
C ARG A 62 30.54 42.75 20.35
N VAL A 63 30.57 41.58 19.74
CA VAL A 63 31.77 40.96 19.15
C VAL A 63 31.59 40.89 17.64
N ASN A 64 32.66 41.10 16.88
CA ASN A 64 32.63 41.12 15.41
C ASN A 64 32.78 39.74 14.76
N GLY A 65 32.96 38.67 15.54
CA GLY A 65 33.11 37.30 15.06
C GLY A 65 33.33 36.30 16.20
N TYR A 66 33.36 35.01 15.90
CA TYR A 66 33.66 33.99 16.91
C TYR A 66 35.17 33.72 17.01
N TYR A 67 35.81 33.35 15.90
CA TYR A 67 37.25 33.11 15.77
C TYR A 67 37.97 34.28 15.09
N THR A 68 37.34 34.90 14.10
CA THR A 68 37.88 36.04 13.36
C THR A 68 36.77 37.04 13.04
N ALA A 69 37.06 38.33 13.10
CA ALA A 69 36.05 39.34 12.75
C ALA A 69 35.52 39.12 11.31
N GLY A 70 34.20 39.04 11.16
CA GLY A 70 33.51 38.80 9.89
C GLY A 70 33.32 37.33 9.51
N ASP A 71 33.55 36.37 10.42
CA ASP A 71 33.29 34.94 10.17
C ASP A 71 31.81 34.53 10.25
N GLY A 72 30.90 35.49 10.45
CA GLY A 72 29.47 35.27 10.64
C GLY A 72 29.09 34.94 12.10
N GLY A 73 30.06 34.90 13.01
CA GLY A 73 29.88 34.69 14.44
C GLY A 73 29.71 35.98 15.23
N GLU A 74 29.52 37.13 14.58
CA GLU A 74 29.22 38.38 15.25
C GLU A 74 27.91 38.31 16.03
N ALA A 75 27.89 38.86 17.25
CA ALA A 75 26.69 38.87 18.07
C ALA A 75 26.75 39.93 19.18
N LEU A 76 25.57 40.34 19.63
CA LEU A 76 25.36 41.07 20.88
C LEU A 76 25.37 40.09 22.06
N TYR A 77 26.13 40.43 23.10
CA TYR A 77 26.15 39.72 24.37
C TYR A 77 25.70 40.64 25.51
N LYS A 78 24.95 40.08 26.46
CA LYS A 78 24.55 40.75 27.71
C LYS A 78 25.31 40.16 28.89
N LYS A 79 25.59 40.98 29.90
CA LYS A 79 26.22 40.55 31.14
C LYS A 79 25.24 39.73 31.97
N VAL A 80 25.68 38.61 32.53
CA VAL A 80 24.88 37.74 33.42
C VAL A 80 25.63 37.47 34.73
N ALA A 81 24.87 37.23 35.80
CA ALA A 81 25.44 37.06 37.15
C ALA A 81 26.07 35.68 37.38
N VAL A 82 25.63 34.67 36.63
CA VAL A 82 26.06 33.28 36.74
C VAL A 82 26.37 32.75 35.35
N GLU A 83 27.32 31.81 35.28
CA GLU A 83 27.66 31.12 34.05
C GLU A 83 26.42 30.47 33.40
N PRO A 84 26.08 30.79 32.13
CA PRO A 84 25.01 30.11 31.41
C PRO A 84 25.31 28.62 31.23
N SER A 85 24.30 27.75 31.12
CA SER A 85 24.51 26.30 30.95
C SER A 85 24.91 25.88 29.53
N HIS A 86 24.78 26.77 28.54
CA HIS A 86 24.98 26.49 27.13
C HIS A 86 26.28 27.10 26.56
N ALA A 87 26.60 26.83 25.29
CA ALA A 87 27.85 27.26 24.67
C ALA A 87 27.86 28.70 24.13
N GLY A 88 26.70 29.32 23.88
CA GLY A 88 26.58 30.74 23.51
C GLY A 88 26.96 31.74 24.61
N LYS A 89 28.11 31.56 25.26
CA LYS A 89 28.61 32.33 26.40
C LYS A 89 30.13 32.50 26.33
N PHE A 90 30.65 33.45 27.10
CA PHE A 90 32.08 33.49 27.45
C PHE A 90 32.27 34.23 28.78
N GLN A 91 33.45 34.05 29.39
CA GLN A 91 33.88 34.86 30.54
C GLN A 91 34.98 35.82 30.08
N SER A 92 34.88 37.08 30.47
CA SER A 92 35.96 38.06 30.25
C SER A 92 37.00 38.00 31.39
N LYS A 93 38.18 38.61 31.19
CA LYS A 93 39.32 38.57 32.14
C LYS A 93 39.02 39.13 33.52
N ASP A 94 38.02 40.01 33.62
CA ASP A 94 37.49 40.55 34.88
C ASP A 94 36.56 39.58 35.63
N GLY A 95 36.31 38.40 35.07
CA GLY A 95 35.48 37.35 35.66
C GLY A 95 33.99 37.49 35.36
N ALA A 96 33.57 38.51 34.60
CA ALA A 96 32.18 38.68 34.21
C ALA A 96 31.75 37.65 33.16
N TRP A 97 30.55 37.12 33.34
CA TRP A 97 29.92 36.21 32.38
C TRP A 97 29.05 36.97 31.39
N TRP A 98 29.13 36.54 30.13
CA TRP A 98 28.42 37.13 29.01
C TRP A 98 27.63 36.05 28.28
N GLU A 99 26.35 36.32 28.01
CA GLU A 99 25.42 35.42 27.32
C GLU A 99 24.97 36.07 26.02
N ILE A 100 24.91 35.28 24.94
CA ILE A 100 24.42 35.76 23.65
C ILE A 100 22.97 36.26 23.78
N SER A 101 22.68 37.39 23.15
CA SER A 101 21.39 38.09 23.26
C SER A 101 20.80 38.43 21.89
N GLU A 102 21.10 37.62 20.87
CA GLU A 102 20.55 37.76 19.53
C GLU A 102 19.10 37.24 19.44
N ALA A 103 18.35 37.77 18.47
CA ALA A 103 17.01 37.28 18.17
C ALA A 103 17.05 35.88 17.56
N VAL A 104 18.06 35.62 16.72
CA VAL A 104 18.35 34.33 16.09
C VAL A 104 19.81 34.00 16.38
N VAL A 105 20.06 32.81 16.93
CA VAL A 105 21.42 32.31 17.17
C VAL A 105 21.80 31.43 15.99
N THR A 106 22.79 31.86 15.19
CA THR A 106 23.28 31.07 14.04
C THR A 106 24.39 30.11 14.47
N PRO A 107 24.68 29.04 13.70
CA PRO A 107 25.74 28.09 14.03
C PRO A 107 27.12 28.75 14.27
N GLN A 108 27.47 29.76 13.47
CA GLN A 108 28.77 30.43 13.55
C GLN A 108 28.97 31.19 14.86
N MET A 109 27.91 31.71 15.48
CA MET A 109 27.96 32.42 16.77
C MET A 109 28.37 31.51 17.95
N VAL A 110 28.38 30.19 17.76
CA VAL A 110 28.89 29.21 18.73
C VAL A 110 30.11 28.44 18.21
N GLY A 111 30.76 28.97 17.17
CA GLY A 111 32.02 28.43 16.66
C GLY A 111 31.87 27.34 15.59
N VAL A 112 30.72 27.21 14.92
CA VAL A 112 30.63 26.33 13.74
C VAL A 112 31.29 27.01 12.54
N ILE A 113 32.38 26.40 12.06
CA ILE A 113 33.11 26.84 10.86
C ILE A 113 32.49 26.23 9.57
N SER A 114 32.56 26.92 8.44
CA SER A 114 32.29 26.27 7.14
C SER A 114 33.50 25.49 6.65
N ASP A 115 33.77 24.32 7.23
CA ASP A 115 34.84 23.41 6.80
C ASP A 115 34.28 22.05 6.35
N GLY A 116 34.03 21.91 5.05
CA GLY A 116 33.67 20.64 4.43
C GLY A 116 34.86 19.71 4.17
N GLY A 117 36.09 20.18 4.42
CA GLY A 117 37.33 19.63 3.90
C GLY A 117 38.01 18.59 4.79
N VAL A 118 38.08 18.77 6.12
CA VAL A 118 38.88 17.84 6.95
C VAL A 118 38.39 17.62 8.38
N SER A 119 37.96 18.66 9.12
CA SER A 119 37.64 18.52 10.55
C SER A 119 36.15 18.31 10.82
N THR A 120 35.81 17.41 11.76
CA THR A 120 34.42 17.15 12.13
C THR A 120 33.97 18.13 13.19
N GLN A 121 32.80 18.73 13.03
CA GLN A 121 32.24 19.74 13.93
C GLN A 121 30.98 19.30 14.66
N THR A 122 30.84 17.99 14.90
CA THR A 122 29.71 17.41 15.65
C THR A 122 29.46 18.15 16.96
N THR A 123 30.50 18.37 17.77
CA THR A 123 30.37 19.00 19.09
C THR A 123 29.88 20.44 18.99
N ALA A 124 30.43 21.24 18.07
CA ALA A 124 30.02 22.63 17.88
C ALA A 124 28.59 22.72 17.34
N MET A 125 28.21 21.83 16.41
CA MET A 125 26.84 21.73 15.91
C MET A 125 25.84 21.33 17.00
N GLN A 126 26.17 20.35 17.85
CA GLN A 126 25.29 19.99 18.96
C GLN A 126 25.18 21.13 19.97
N ALA A 127 26.29 21.80 20.29
CA ALA A 127 26.32 22.96 21.17
C ALA A 127 25.46 24.12 20.67
N TRP A 128 25.37 24.32 19.34
CA TRP A 128 24.45 25.27 18.73
C TRP A 128 22.99 24.90 18.98
N LEU A 129 22.61 23.64 18.74
CA LEU A 129 21.25 23.14 18.96
C LEU A 129 20.84 23.30 20.43
N ASP A 130 21.73 22.95 21.36
CA ASP A 130 21.52 23.04 22.81
C ASP A 130 21.42 24.50 23.27
N THR A 131 22.23 25.40 22.68
CA THR A 131 22.16 26.84 22.94
C THR A 131 20.83 27.42 22.50
N CYS A 132 20.35 27.05 21.31
CA CYS A 132 19.05 27.50 20.84
C CYS A 132 17.93 27.04 21.77
N ASP A 133 17.97 25.79 22.24
CA ASP A 133 16.94 25.26 23.14
C ASP A 133 16.93 25.95 24.50
N ALA A 134 18.11 26.09 25.11
CA ALA A 134 18.29 26.74 26.41
C ALA A 134 17.84 28.20 26.41
N LEU A 135 17.94 28.88 25.26
CA LEU A 135 17.56 30.28 25.09
C LEU A 135 16.18 30.48 24.47
N ASP A 136 15.40 29.41 24.29
CA ASP A 136 14.06 29.47 23.69
C ASP A 136 14.08 30.07 22.26
N LYS A 137 15.09 29.72 21.47
CA LYS A 137 15.34 30.24 20.12
C LYS A 137 15.05 29.19 19.03
N PRO A 138 14.62 29.62 17.83
CA PRO A 138 14.44 28.72 16.70
C PRO A 138 15.80 28.27 16.13
N GLN A 139 15.86 27.08 15.55
CA GLN A 139 17.09 26.48 15.06
C GLN A 139 17.29 26.80 13.58
N ILE A 140 17.71 28.04 13.31
CA ILE A 140 17.76 28.61 11.96
C ILE A 140 19.22 28.87 11.53
N ALA A 141 19.61 28.33 10.38
CA ALA A 141 20.83 28.68 9.69
C ALA A 141 20.54 29.71 8.58
N LEU A 142 21.08 30.93 8.73
CA LEU A 142 20.81 32.05 7.83
C LEU A 142 21.77 32.13 6.62
N SER A 143 22.90 31.43 6.69
CA SER A 143 23.94 31.48 5.65
C SER A 143 24.30 30.08 5.18
N PRO A 144 24.69 29.89 3.91
CA PRO A 144 25.22 28.62 3.44
C PRO A 144 26.48 28.22 4.22
N LEU A 145 26.50 26.99 4.73
CA LEU A 145 27.66 26.39 5.39
C LEU A 145 27.83 24.96 4.91
N HIS A 146 29.07 24.54 4.69
CA HIS A 146 29.41 23.13 4.54
C HIS A 146 30.04 22.63 5.84
N VAL A 147 29.35 21.72 6.52
CA VAL A 147 29.76 21.17 7.81
C VAL A 147 30.01 19.67 7.67
N ARG A 148 31.18 19.21 8.14
CA ARG A 148 31.46 17.78 8.28
C ARG A 148 31.17 17.33 9.72
N ILE A 149 30.46 16.22 9.92
CA ILE A 149 30.16 15.64 11.23
C ILE A 149 30.53 14.15 11.24
N ALA A 150 30.71 13.57 12.43
CA ALA A 150 31.03 12.15 12.61
C ALA A 150 30.21 11.44 13.70
N ASP A 151 29.23 12.12 14.29
CA ASP A 151 28.28 11.54 15.23
C ASP A 151 26.87 12.08 14.98
N THR A 152 25.88 11.49 15.66
CA THR A 152 24.49 11.91 15.68
C THR A 152 24.36 13.35 16.19
N LEU A 153 23.61 14.18 15.46
CA LEU A 153 23.05 15.43 15.97
C LEU A 153 21.63 15.18 16.47
N THR A 154 21.38 15.46 17.74
CA THR A 154 20.05 15.31 18.34
C THR A 154 19.39 16.67 18.45
N PHE A 155 18.26 16.82 17.76
CA PHE A 155 17.45 18.02 17.81
C PHE A 155 16.56 18.04 19.06
N PRO A 156 16.27 19.20 19.65
CA PRO A 156 15.24 19.37 20.67
C PRO A 156 13.85 19.02 20.14
N THR A 157 12.94 18.66 21.05
CA THR A 157 11.59 18.17 20.73
C THR A 157 10.59 19.28 20.38
N ALA A 158 10.86 20.52 20.82
CA ALA A 158 9.88 21.63 20.81
C ALA A 158 10.27 22.84 19.95
N ARG A 159 11.24 22.68 19.03
CA ARG A 159 11.80 23.81 18.24
C ARG A 159 11.61 23.63 16.74
N ASP A 160 11.23 24.68 16.03
CA ASP A 160 11.28 24.63 14.56
C ASP A 160 12.72 24.51 14.07
N ILE A 161 12.89 23.82 12.94
CA ILE A 161 14.18 23.56 12.31
C ILE A 161 14.18 24.23 10.93
N ASP A 162 15.12 25.14 10.69
CA ASP A 162 15.38 25.65 9.34
C ASP A 162 16.88 25.63 9.05
N ILE A 163 17.34 24.49 8.54
CA ILE A 163 18.74 24.27 8.14
C ILE A 163 18.86 24.00 6.64
N GLN A 164 17.94 24.54 5.85
CA GLN A 164 17.90 24.34 4.38
C GLN A 164 19.16 24.83 3.67
N CYS A 165 19.86 25.81 4.25
CA CYS A 165 21.11 26.37 3.74
C CYS A 165 22.35 25.53 4.09
N LEU A 166 22.22 24.54 4.97
CA LEU A 166 23.36 23.71 5.37
C LEU A 166 23.61 22.57 4.37
N ALA A 167 24.88 22.30 4.11
CA ALA A 167 25.35 21.05 3.55
C ALA A 167 26.10 20.26 4.64
N ILE A 168 25.53 19.15 5.08
CA ILE A 168 26.07 18.29 6.13
C ILE A 168 26.66 17.04 5.48
N THR A 169 27.97 16.85 5.60
CA THR A 169 28.65 15.60 5.24
C THR A 169 28.92 14.78 6.50
N TYR A 170 28.34 13.58 6.57
CA TYR A 170 28.64 12.61 7.62
C TYR A 170 29.83 11.74 7.24
N ALA A 171 30.78 11.61 8.16
CA ALA A 171 32.06 10.91 8.03
C ALA A 171 32.34 9.98 9.22
N GLY A 172 31.31 9.65 9.99
CA GLY A 172 31.39 8.79 11.15
C GLY A 172 31.15 7.33 10.81
N THR A 173 30.99 6.50 11.83
CA THR A 173 30.68 5.07 11.65
C THR A 173 29.25 4.86 11.11
N HIS A 174 29.07 3.91 10.20
CA HIS A 174 27.80 3.65 9.51
C HIS A 174 26.83 2.74 10.31
N ASN A 175 26.50 3.12 11.55
CA ASN A 175 25.68 2.31 12.46
C ASN A 175 24.70 3.10 13.33
N ARG A 176 24.37 4.33 12.92
CA ARG A 176 23.58 5.26 13.72
C ARG A 176 22.75 6.20 12.85
N LYS A 177 21.73 6.79 13.48
CA LYS A 177 20.98 7.93 12.95
C LYS A 177 21.86 9.17 12.94
N VAL A 178 21.90 9.91 11.83
CA VAL A 178 22.79 11.07 11.67
C VAL A 178 22.11 12.34 12.17
N LEU A 179 20.97 12.73 11.60
CA LEU A 179 20.14 13.80 12.14
C LEU A 179 18.94 13.17 12.85
N TYR A 180 18.88 13.29 14.16
CA TYR A 180 17.84 12.68 14.98
C TYR A 180 16.87 13.73 15.54
N VAL A 181 15.59 13.60 15.18
CA VAL A 181 14.51 14.41 15.73
C VAL A 181 13.65 13.55 16.66
N PRO A 182 13.88 13.60 17.99
CA PRO A 182 13.07 12.93 18.99
C PRO A 182 11.73 13.65 19.17
N GLY A 183 10.64 13.08 18.67
CA GLY A 183 9.30 13.60 18.90
C GLY A 183 9.06 15.01 18.33
N GLY A 184 7.79 15.39 18.28
CA GLY A 184 7.43 16.75 17.94
C GLY A 184 5.97 16.88 17.54
N SER A 185 5.40 18.05 17.77
CA SER A 185 4.04 18.34 17.33
C SER A 185 3.96 19.75 16.76
N VAL A 186 3.27 19.92 15.63
CA VAL A 186 3.02 21.25 15.02
C VAL A 186 4.33 22.01 14.73
N ARG A 187 5.33 21.32 14.18
CA ARG A 187 6.65 21.88 13.85
C ARG A 187 6.83 22.05 12.35
N LEU A 188 7.54 23.11 11.96
CA LEU A 188 8.10 23.26 10.62
C LEU A 188 9.57 22.85 10.64
N MET A 189 9.94 21.91 9.78
CA MET A 189 11.30 21.39 9.69
C MET A 189 11.80 21.43 8.26
N LYS A 190 12.91 22.12 8.00
CA LYS A 190 13.52 22.22 6.67
C LYS A 190 14.97 21.79 6.73
N PHE A 191 15.31 20.79 5.93
CA PHE A 191 16.62 20.17 5.87
C PHE A 191 17.30 20.48 4.53
N GLY A 192 18.57 20.90 4.59
CA GLY A 192 19.40 21.15 3.42
C GLY A 192 19.96 19.87 2.81
N ILE A 193 21.24 19.92 2.39
CA ILE A 193 21.93 18.74 1.89
C ILE A 193 22.40 17.91 3.09
N VAL A 194 22.06 16.62 3.13
CA VAL A 194 22.54 15.65 4.12
C VAL A 194 23.12 14.46 3.37
N GLN A 195 24.40 14.19 3.52
CA GLN A 195 25.07 13.15 2.74
C GLN A 195 26.09 12.36 3.56
N SER A 196 26.16 11.06 3.34
CA SER A 196 27.33 10.26 3.72
C SER A 196 28.50 10.59 2.79
N ASP A 197 29.73 10.59 3.30
CA ASP A 197 30.93 10.75 2.48
C ASP A 197 31.15 9.57 1.51
N THR A 198 30.64 8.39 1.89
CA THR A 198 30.79 7.12 1.16
C THR A 198 29.42 6.48 0.91
N VAL A 199 29.23 5.86 -0.25
CA VAL A 199 28.04 5.03 -0.52
C VAL A 199 28.26 3.65 0.07
N ASP A 200 27.50 3.31 1.12
CA ASP A 200 27.60 2.01 1.78
C ASP A 200 26.24 1.58 2.33
N TRP A 201 25.84 0.34 2.00
CA TRP A 201 24.58 -0.29 2.43
C TRP A 201 24.81 -1.56 3.27
N THR A 202 26.08 -1.90 3.57
CA THR A 202 26.49 -3.22 4.07
C THR A 202 26.57 -3.30 5.60
N THR A 203 26.50 -2.16 6.28
CA THR A 203 26.95 -2.03 7.67
C THR A 203 25.82 -2.12 8.70
N SER A 204 24.73 -1.35 8.53
CA SER A 204 23.60 -1.38 9.48
C SER A 204 22.32 -0.78 8.90
N ASP A 205 21.19 -1.34 9.32
CA ASP A 205 19.85 -0.82 9.08
C ASP A 205 19.50 0.40 9.94
N ASP A 206 20.31 0.69 10.97
CA ASP A 206 20.24 1.90 11.79
C ASP A 206 21.03 3.06 11.20
N TYR A 207 21.72 2.85 10.06
CA TYR A 207 22.42 3.93 9.36
C TYR A 207 21.44 4.78 8.54
N VAL A 208 20.90 5.81 9.20
CA VAL A 208 19.83 6.67 8.67
C VAL A 208 20.31 8.12 8.56
N GLY A 209 20.12 8.74 7.41
CA GLY A 209 20.48 10.16 7.20
C GLY A 209 19.65 11.10 8.07
N ILE A 210 18.32 11.03 7.93
CA ILE A 210 17.38 11.83 8.72
C ILE A 210 16.38 10.91 9.42
N TYR A 211 16.36 10.93 10.74
CA TYR A 211 15.57 10.05 11.59
C TYR A 211 14.53 10.85 12.36
N LEU A 212 13.27 10.70 11.98
CA LEU A 212 12.13 11.43 12.51
C LEU A 212 11.30 10.48 13.37
N GLU A 213 11.29 10.70 14.68
CA GLU A 213 10.60 9.83 15.64
C GLU A 213 9.35 10.53 16.18
N ASP A 214 8.23 9.81 16.27
CA ASP A 214 6.99 10.23 16.93
C ASP A 214 6.49 11.66 16.62
N LEU A 215 6.44 12.01 15.34
CA LEU A 215 5.99 13.33 14.88
C LEU A 215 4.48 13.40 14.68
N GLN A 216 3.87 14.51 15.12
CA GLN A 216 2.43 14.76 14.96
C GLN A 216 2.16 16.10 14.26
N SER A 217 1.33 16.10 13.24
CA SER A 217 0.87 17.36 12.60
C SER A 217 2.00 18.31 12.19
N CYS A 218 3.17 17.77 11.83
CA CYS A 218 4.35 18.53 11.44
C CYS A 218 4.44 18.69 9.92
N GLU A 219 5.20 19.69 9.47
CA GLU A 219 5.56 19.90 8.08
C GLU A 219 7.08 19.75 7.89
N VAL A 220 7.50 18.83 7.03
CA VAL A 220 8.91 18.45 6.85
C VAL A 220 9.32 18.63 5.40
N HIS A 221 10.37 19.41 5.14
CA HIS A 221 10.94 19.64 3.81
C HIS A 221 12.36 19.10 3.77
N LEU A 222 12.65 18.25 2.79
CA LEU A 222 13.98 17.70 2.56
C LEU A 222 14.50 18.23 1.22
N ASN A 223 15.75 18.70 1.16
CA ASN A 223 16.35 19.12 -0.12
C ASN A 223 17.05 17.95 -0.82
N LEU A 224 18.19 17.49 -0.30
CA LEU A 224 18.93 16.35 -0.83
C LEU A 224 19.42 15.47 0.32
N THR A 225 19.02 14.21 0.34
CA THR A 225 19.56 13.22 1.28
C THR A 225 20.14 12.03 0.54
N ARG A 226 21.41 11.66 0.78
CA ARG A 226 22.03 10.62 -0.04
C ARG A 226 23.09 9.75 0.62
N ARG A 227 23.28 8.56 0.05
CA ARG A 227 24.38 7.62 0.32
C ARG A 227 24.34 6.90 1.67
N PHE A 228 23.18 6.90 2.31
CA PHE A 228 22.91 6.16 3.56
C PHE A 228 22.30 4.79 3.28
N THR A 229 22.29 3.87 4.26
CA THR A 229 21.42 2.67 4.15
C THR A 229 19.96 3.10 4.04
N VAL A 230 19.55 4.05 4.88
CA VAL A 230 18.21 4.67 4.84
C VAL A 230 18.35 6.18 4.63
N GLY A 231 17.72 6.74 3.60
CA GLY A 231 17.77 8.18 3.33
C GLY A 231 17.13 8.97 4.46
N TYR A 232 15.80 8.88 4.57
CA TYR A 232 15.08 9.33 5.76
C TYR A 232 14.12 8.28 6.27
N ALA A 233 13.81 8.33 7.56
CA ALA A 233 12.88 7.43 8.20
C ALA A 233 11.86 8.17 9.07
N MET A 234 10.61 7.76 8.98
CA MET A 234 9.56 8.06 9.94
C MET A 234 9.38 6.86 10.87
N ILE A 235 9.56 7.10 12.16
CA ILE A 235 9.65 6.05 13.17
C ILE A 235 8.56 6.25 14.21
N GLY A 236 7.70 5.24 14.34
CA GLY A 236 6.80 5.15 15.49
C GLY A 236 7.48 4.36 16.60
N ASN A 237 7.73 4.99 17.74
CA ASN A 237 8.36 4.37 18.90
C ASN A 237 7.42 4.39 20.12
N GLY A 238 6.84 5.54 20.44
CA GLY A 238 5.85 5.71 21.50
C GLY A 238 4.41 5.61 21.01
N ALA A 239 3.46 5.65 21.95
CA ALA A 239 2.02 5.61 21.65
C ALA A 239 1.52 6.82 20.84
N THR A 240 2.32 7.88 20.75
CA THR A 240 2.06 9.03 19.89
C THR A 240 2.22 8.66 18.41
N GLY A 241 3.23 7.84 18.07
CA GLY A 241 3.54 7.46 16.69
C GLY A 241 3.82 8.66 15.78
N CYS A 242 3.97 8.36 14.49
CA CYS A 242 4.08 9.37 13.42
C CYS A 242 2.74 9.53 12.68
N ALA A 243 2.01 10.62 12.89
CA ALA A 243 0.75 10.85 12.20
C ALA A 243 0.40 12.31 11.86
N TYR A 244 -0.47 12.47 10.87
CA TYR A 244 -1.01 13.74 10.41
C TYR A 244 0.04 14.71 9.84
N ASN A 245 1.22 14.19 9.47
CA ASN A 245 2.31 15.02 8.99
C ASN A 245 2.20 15.27 7.48
N ARG A 246 2.74 16.39 7.02
CA ARG A 246 3.02 16.66 5.60
C ARG A 246 4.52 16.63 5.37
N ILE A 247 4.95 15.76 4.47
CA ILE A 247 6.35 15.58 4.14
C ILE A 247 6.52 15.96 2.67
N TYR A 248 7.52 16.78 2.38
CA TYR A 248 7.97 17.16 1.05
C TYR A 248 9.37 16.56 0.85
N PRO A 249 9.46 15.30 0.42
CA PRO A 249 10.73 14.72 0.07
C PRO A 249 11.29 15.48 -1.13
N GLY A 250 12.55 15.89 -1.04
CA GLY A 250 13.27 16.43 -2.18
C GLY A 250 13.90 15.30 -2.99
N GLN A 251 15.20 15.39 -3.20
CA GLN A 251 15.98 14.33 -3.82
C GLN A 251 16.51 13.38 -2.76
N ILE A 252 16.16 12.11 -2.86
CA ILE A 252 16.72 11.05 -2.03
C ILE A 252 17.49 10.10 -2.94
N ARG A 253 18.82 10.03 -2.78
CA ARG A 253 19.70 9.38 -3.76
C ARG A 253 20.64 8.35 -3.16
N ASP A 254 20.89 7.29 -3.91
CA ASP A 254 21.94 6.30 -3.60
C ASP A 254 21.77 5.63 -2.23
N CYS A 255 20.54 5.53 -1.73
CA CYS A 255 20.21 4.78 -0.53
C CYS A 255 19.69 3.38 -0.87
N LYS A 256 19.85 2.42 0.05
CA LYS A 256 19.21 1.10 -0.07
C LYS A 256 17.70 1.22 0.10
N TYR A 257 17.27 2.04 1.06
CA TYR A 257 15.90 2.45 1.28
C TYR A 257 15.88 3.97 1.22
N ASN A 258 15.30 4.57 0.18
CA ASN A 258 15.28 6.04 0.11
C ASN A 258 14.40 6.61 1.25
N GLU A 259 13.23 6.01 1.44
CA GLU A 259 12.31 6.30 2.53
C GLU A 259 12.01 5.03 3.34
N ARG A 260 11.85 5.19 4.66
CA ARG A 260 11.38 4.12 5.52
C ARG A 260 10.30 4.58 6.50
N LEU A 261 9.21 3.83 6.58
CA LEU A 261 8.22 3.90 7.67
C LEU A 261 8.40 2.66 8.55
N LYS A 262 8.68 2.83 9.84
CA LYS A 262 8.94 1.70 10.74
C LYS A 262 8.39 1.92 12.15
N SER A 263 7.72 0.91 12.69
CA SER A 263 7.44 0.83 14.14
C SER A 263 8.59 0.16 14.89
N LEU A 264 8.95 0.65 16.06
CA LEU A 264 9.82 -0.04 17.01
C LEU A 264 9.06 -0.79 18.09
N THR A 265 7.85 -0.34 18.43
CA THR A 265 7.02 -0.92 19.48
C THR A 265 5.59 -1.16 18.98
N ALA A 266 4.81 -1.93 19.74
CA ALA A 266 3.40 -2.19 19.45
C ALA A 266 2.52 -0.93 19.45
N GLY A 267 2.95 0.14 20.15
CA GLY A 267 2.25 1.42 20.18
C GLY A 267 2.73 2.43 19.12
N GLY A 268 3.88 2.17 18.50
CA GLY A 268 4.55 3.08 17.59
C GLY A 268 4.06 2.99 16.14
N PHE A 269 2.88 3.52 15.86
CA PHE A 269 2.30 3.52 14.52
C PHE A 269 2.88 4.61 13.60
N VAL A 270 2.79 4.42 12.29
CA VAL A 270 3.07 5.45 11.27
C VAL A 270 1.87 5.54 10.32
N ASN A 271 0.92 6.42 10.62
CA ASN A 271 -0.40 6.46 9.99
C ASN A 271 -0.77 7.87 9.53
N GLN A 272 -1.61 8.00 8.51
CA GLN A 272 -2.23 9.30 8.14
C GLN A 272 -1.23 10.41 7.77
N ASN A 273 -0.08 10.05 7.22
CA ASN A 273 0.90 11.00 6.71
C ASN A 273 0.71 11.24 5.22
N VAL A 274 1.02 12.46 4.76
CA VAL A 274 0.97 12.82 3.34
C VAL A 274 2.38 13.14 2.87
N PHE A 275 2.87 12.39 1.88
CA PHE A 275 4.15 12.56 1.21
C PHE A 275 3.91 13.18 -0.16
N ILE A 276 4.46 14.37 -0.40
CA ILE A 276 4.14 15.20 -1.57
C ILE A 276 5.38 15.31 -2.45
N HIS A 277 5.27 14.84 -3.68
CA HIS A 277 6.36 14.75 -4.66
C HIS A 277 7.48 13.80 -4.22
N GLY A 278 8.75 14.22 -4.28
CA GLY A 278 9.91 13.38 -4.04
C GLY A 278 10.52 12.80 -5.31
N ASN A 279 11.86 12.83 -5.36
CA ASN A 279 12.66 12.10 -6.34
C ASN A 279 13.50 11.06 -5.59
N TYR A 280 13.05 9.81 -5.64
CA TYR A 280 13.67 8.65 -5.01
C TYR A 280 14.50 7.91 -6.06
N GLY A 281 15.83 7.95 -5.97
CA GLY A 281 16.64 7.41 -7.06
C GLY A 281 17.97 6.78 -6.68
N ASN A 282 18.52 6.03 -7.63
CA ASN A 282 19.84 5.43 -7.53
C ASN A 282 20.62 5.74 -8.80
N THR A 283 21.83 6.25 -8.62
CA THR A 283 22.76 6.53 -9.70
C THR A 283 23.72 5.36 -9.91
N SER A 284 24.64 5.48 -10.85
CA SER A 284 25.70 4.49 -11.08
C SER A 284 26.59 4.25 -9.86
N ALA A 285 26.64 5.19 -8.90
CA ALA A 285 27.38 5.04 -7.64
C ALA A 285 26.86 3.88 -6.76
N ALA A 286 25.59 3.51 -6.94
CA ALA A 286 24.90 2.47 -6.18
C ALA A 286 24.74 1.14 -6.92
N SER A 287 25.18 1.06 -8.20
CA SER A 287 24.90 -0.09 -9.08
C SER A 287 25.47 -1.42 -8.57
N ALA A 288 26.61 -1.39 -7.88
CA ALA A 288 27.28 -2.59 -7.38
C ALA A 288 26.76 -3.09 -6.02
N LEU A 289 25.85 -2.36 -5.36
CA LEU A 289 25.46 -2.62 -3.97
C LEU A 289 24.23 -3.52 -3.82
N GLY A 290 23.72 -4.10 -4.91
CA GLY A 290 22.60 -5.05 -4.88
C GLY A 290 21.24 -4.36 -4.90
N VAL A 291 20.22 -4.96 -4.29
CA VAL A 291 18.81 -4.53 -4.37
C VAL A 291 18.58 -3.21 -3.63
N ALA A 292 17.73 -2.33 -4.16
CA ALA A 292 17.28 -1.12 -3.46
C ALA A 292 15.78 -0.89 -3.60
N TYR A 293 15.26 -0.09 -2.68
CA TYR A 293 13.84 0.20 -2.50
C TYR A 293 13.62 1.72 -2.40
N GLY A 294 12.56 2.20 -3.06
CA GLY A 294 12.15 3.59 -2.95
C GLY A 294 11.57 3.86 -1.56
N THR A 295 10.41 3.30 -1.31
CA THR A 295 9.66 3.37 -0.05
C THR A 295 9.62 1.98 0.59
N HIS A 296 10.00 1.91 1.86
CA HIS A 296 9.99 0.68 2.66
C HIS A 296 9.12 0.83 3.90
N ILE A 297 8.15 -0.07 4.06
CA ILE A 297 7.20 -0.04 5.18
C ILE A 297 7.36 -1.33 5.95
N THR A 298 7.72 -1.24 7.23
CA THR A 298 8.10 -2.41 8.03
C THR A 298 7.76 -2.24 9.52
N ALA A 299 7.90 -3.31 10.28
CA ALA A 299 7.77 -3.32 11.72
C ALA A 299 8.93 -4.12 12.35
N ALA A 300 9.48 -3.62 13.45
CA ALA A 300 10.32 -4.45 14.32
C ALA A 300 9.52 -5.67 14.83
N PRO A 301 10.16 -6.77 15.22
CA PRO A 301 9.46 -7.89 15.86
C PRO A 301 8.61 -7.42 17.05
N GLY A 302 7.30 -7.69 17.01
CA GLY A 302 6.34 -7.22 18.02
C GLY A 302 5.95 -5.73 17.91
N GLY A 303 6.42 -5.05 16.87
CA GLY A 303 6.05 -3.68 16.52
C GLY A 303 4.67 -3.59 15.85
N TYR A 304 4.12 -2.38 15.80
CA TYR A 304 2.88 -2.09 15.09
C TYR A 304 3.03 -2.29 13.57
N ASP A 305 2.34 -3.27 13.00
CA ASP A 305 2.40 -3.60 11.58
C ASP A 305 1.23 -3.05 10.75
N GLY A 306 0.29 -2.35 11.39
CA GLY A 306 -0.92 -1.81 10.78
C GLY A 306 -0.77 -0.45 10.11
N HIS A 307 0.42 -0.03 9.66
CA HIS A 307 0.67 1.31 9.08
C HIS A 307 -0.34 1.66 8.00
N ASN A 308 -1.20 2.65 8.21
CA ASN A 308 -2.37 2.86 7.35
C ASN A 308 -2.66 4.31 7.01
N ASN A 309 -3.46 4.48 5.96
CA ASN A 309 -3.96 5.77 5.50
C ASN A 309 -2.84 6.79 5.21
N ASN A 310 -1.64 6.30 4.87
CA ASN A 310 -0.58 7.15 4.35
C ASN A 310 -0.82 7.38 2.85
N LEU A 311 -0.58 8.61 2.40
CA LEU A 311 -0.77 9.07 1.03
C LEU A 311 0.56 9.50 0.42
N TRP A 312 0.94 8.92 -0.71
CA TRP A 312 1.99 9.44 -1.57
C TRP A 312 1.36 10.13 -2.79
N ASP A 313 1.48 11.44 -2.89
CA ASP A 313 1.00 12.23 -4.02
C ASP A 313 2.16 12.56 -4.96
N SER A 314 2.08 11.98 -6.16
CA SER A 314 2.97 12.23 -7.29
C SER A 314 4.47 11.97 -7.03
N PRO A 315 4.87 10.85 -6.37
CA PRO A 315 6.29 10.53 -6.21
C PRO A 315 6.98 10.12 -7.52
N ASN A 316 8.27 10.38 -7.61
CA ASN A 316 9.08 10.03 -8.75
C ASN A 316 10.20 9.06 -8.36
N TYR A 317 10.13 7.83 -8.84
CA TYR A 317 11.14 6.80 -8.64
C TYR A 317 12.06 6.73 -9.87
N GLU A 318 13.34 7.07 -9.70
CA GLU A 318 14.41 7.01 -10.71
C GLU A 318 15.51 6.04 -10.26
N MET A 319 15.18 4.75 -10.19
CA MET A 319 15.98 3.78 -9.46
C MET A 319 16.91 2.97 -10.38
N GLY A 320 17.89 3.62 -10.98
CA GLY A 320 18.87 2.95 -11.86
C GLY A 320 19.70 1.87 -11.14
N GLY A 321 20.08 0.82 -11.86
CA GLY A 321 20.86 -0.30 -11.32
C GLY A 321 21.54 -1.14 -12.38
N ALA A 322 22.38 -2.08 -11.95
CA ALA A 322 22.92 -3.10 -12.84
C ALA A 322 21.81 -3.99 -13.40
N ALA A 323 22.00 -4.50 -14.62
CA ALA A 323 21.03 -5.40 -15.25
C ALA A 323 20.77 -6.64 -14.36
N GLY A 324 19.50 -6.98 -14.14
CA GLY A 324 19.08 -8.12 -13.33
C GLY A 324 19.02 -7.87 -11.82
N VAL A 325 19.32 -6.67 -11.35
CA VAL A 325 19.22 -6.30 -9.93
C VAL A 325 17.91 -5.55 -9.67
N ASN A 326 17.12 -6.03 -8.71
CA ASN A 326 15.84 -5.40 -8.37
C ASN A 326 16.03 -3.97 -7.80
N ARG A 327 15.15 -3.08 -8.24
CA ARG A 327 15.07 -1.64 -7.95
C ARG A 327 13.58 -1.29 -7.84
N VAL A 328 13.06 -1.45 -6.64
CA VAL A 328 11.63 -1.58 -6.37
C VAL A 328 11.09 -0.30 -5.74
N PRO A 329 10.17 0.43 -6.39
CA PRO A 329 9.53 1.60 -5.82
C PRO A 329 8.91 1.40 -4.42
N PHE A 330 8.06 0.38 -4.23
CA PHE A 330 7.42 0.12 -2.93
C PHE A 330 7.70 -1.29 -2.42
N PHE A 331 8.13 -1.39 -1.17
CA PHE A 331 8.26 -2.65 -0.46
C PHE A 331 7.54 -2.58 0.89
N PHE A 332 6.44 -3.31 0.99
CA PHE A 332 5.71 -3.58 2.22
C PHE A 332 6.21 -4.88 2.83
N ASP A 333 6.99 -4.76 3.90
CA ASP A 333 7.69 -5.86 4.56
C ASP A 333 7.10 -6.15 5.94
N GLY A 334 6.12 -7.04 5.96
CA GLY A 334 5.40 -7.44 7.16
C GLY A 334 4.42 -6.40 7.70
N ALA A 335 4.44 -5.17 7.18
CA ALA A 335 3.63 -4.06 7.66
C ALA A 335 3.02 -3.21 6.54
N GLY A 336 1.85 -2.66 6.83
CA GLY A 336 1.20 -1.62 6.05
C GLY A 336 -0.07 -2.08 5.35
N GLY A 337 -1.20 -1.43 5.65
CA GLY A 337 -2.48 -1.73 4.99
C GLY A 337 -3.34 -0.50 4.76
N SER A 338 -4.12 -0.48 3.68
CA SER A 338 -4.96 0.66 3.30
C SER A 338 -4.18 1.96 3.10
N ASN A 339 -3.02 1.88 2.46
CA ASN A 339 -2.23 3.03 2.01
C ASN A 339 -2.51 3.37 0.54
N LEU A 340 -2.25 4.62 0.13
CA LEU A 340 -2.55 5.11 -1.21
C LEU A 340 -1.34 5.82 -1.84
N CYS A 341 -1.03 5.52 -3.09
CA CYS A 341 -0.15 6.32 -3.93
C CYS A 341 -0.92 6.74 -5.19
N GLU A 342 -0.94 8.03 -5.50
CA GLU A 342 -1.72 8.61 -6.59
C GLU A 342 -1.01 9.79 -7.25
N GLY A 343 -1.67 10.45 -8.21
CA GLY A 343 -1.15 11.63 -8.88
C GLY A 343 -0.21 11.30 -10.05
N ALA A 344 0.72 12.21 -10.37
CA ALA A 344 1.64 12.13 -11.50
C ALA A 344 2.84 11.19 -11.24
N THR A 345 2.59 10.04 -10.60
CA THR A 345 3.63 9.10 -10.16
C THR A 345 4.43 8.52 -11.32
N ARG A 346 5.75 8.44 -11.15
CA ARG A 346 6.68 7.94 -12.17
C ARG A 346 7.58 6.82 -11.64
N ALA A 347 7.82 5.79 -12.45
CA ALA A 347 8.82 4.74 -12.22
C ALA A 347 9.75 4.58 -13.43
N GLU A 348 10.91 5.21 -13.38
CA GLU A 348 11.91 5.23 -14.46
C GLU A 348 13.16 4.45 -14.08
N ALA A 349 13.64 3.61 -14.99
CA ALA A 349 14.80 2.73 -14.81
C ALA A 349 14.68 1.75 -13.61
N CYS A 350 13.47 1.52 -13.11
CA CYS A 350 13.17 0.49 -12.11
C CYS A 350 13.21 -0.91 -12.74
N PHE A 351 13.82 -1.86 -12.03
CA PHE A 351 13.97 -3.26 -12.43
C PHE A 351 13.32 -4.17 -11.37
N GLY A 352 12.72 -5.28 -11.75
CA GLY A 352 11.91 -6.10 -10.84
C GLY A 352 10.48 -5.56 -10.63
N PRO A 353 9.69 -6.14 -9.72
CA PRO A 353 8.33 -5.69 -9.47
C PRO A 353 8.29 -4.21 -9.05
N LEU A 354 7.21 -3.49 -9.39
CA LEU A 354 7.01 -2.11 -8.95
C LEU A 354 6.65 -2.06 -7.46
N VAL A 355 5.94 -3.10 -6.99
CA VAL A 355 5.49 -3.23 -5.61
C VAL A 355 5.73 -4.65 -5.13
N ILE A 356 6.36 -4.79 -3.96
CA ILE A 356 6.44 -6.06 -3.22
C ILE A 356 5.59 -5.93 -1.96
N CYS A 357 4.69 -6.89 -1.74
CA CYS A 357 3.83 -6.99 -0.57
C CYS A 357 4.09 -8.35 0.10
N SER A 358 4.59 -8.32 1.33
CA SER A 358 4.91 -9.52 2.11
C SER A 358 4.30 -9.44 3.50
N GLY A 359 3.51 -10.44 3.90
CA GLY A 359 2.95 -10.53 5.26
C GLY A 359 1.43 -10.36 5.33
N GLU A 360 0.79 -11.06 6.28
CA GLU A 360 -0.68 -11.13 6.43
C GLU A 360 -1.36 -9.78 6.68
N ASN A 361 -0.66 -8.85 7.33
CA ASN A 361 -1.15 -7.50 7.58
C ASN A 361 -0.93 -6.52 6.42
N VAL A 362 -0.23 -6.97 5.37
CA VAL A 362 -0.05 -6.20 4.14
C VAL A 362 -1.24 -6.38 3.21
N ARG A 363 -2.23 -5.49 3.36
CA ARG A 363 -3.50 -5.60 2.64
C ARG A 363 -4.15 -4.29 2.26
N ARG A 364 -4.88 -4.30 1.15
CA ARG A 364 -5.69 -3.15 0.66
C ARG A 364 -4.88 -1.90 0.35
N ASN A 365 -3.58 -2.02 0.05
CA ASN A 365 -2.79 -0.89 -0.42
C ASN A 365 -3.07 -0.64 -1.90
N GLU A 366 -3.15 0.62 -2.33
CA GLU A 366 -3.40 1.02 -3.72
C GLU A 366 -2.25 1.89 -4.22
N ILE A 367 -1.47 1.39 -5.17
CA ILE A 367 -0.24 2.04 -5.61
C ILE A 367 -0.31 2.44 -7.09
N GLY A 368 -0.50 3.73 -7.33
CA GLY A 368 -0.69 4.29 -8.66
C GLY A 368 0.62 4.68 -9.37
N PHE A 369 0.81 4.21 -10.62
CA PHE A 369 1.89 4.69 -11.50
C PHE A 369 1.35 5.22 -12.83
N ASN A 370 1.61 6.50 -13.12
CA ASN A 370 1.21 7.15 -14.36
C ASN A 370 2.23 7.05 -15.49
N PHE A 371 3.51 6.91 -15.15
CA PHE A 371 4.55 6.55 -16.11
C PHE A 371 5.44 5.44 -15.57
N ALA A 372 5.82 4.48 -16.41
CA ALA A 372 6.77 3.43 -16.11
C ALA A 372 7.59 3.06 -17.37
N SER A 373 8.92 3.03 -17.28
CA SER A 373 9.81 2.84 -18.45
C SER A 373 9.94 1.38 -18.93
N THR A 374 10.34 1.16 -20.18
CA THR A 374 10.32 -0.13 -20.93
C THR A 374 11.22 -1.27 -20.41
N ALA A 375 12.00 -1.08 -19.34
CA ALA A 375 12.72 -2.17 -18.64
C ALA A 375 11.77 -3.25 -18.04
N ILE A 376 10.46 -3.01 -18.16
CA ILE A 376 9.33 -3.87 -17.80
C ILE A 376 9.03 -4.95 -18.86
N ALA A 377 9.67 -4.93 -20.04
CA ALA A 377 9.32 -5.80 -21.19
C ALA A 377 9.40 -7.33 -20.94
N GLY A 378 9.87 -7.77 -19.76
CA GLY A 378 9.85 -9.17 -19.31
C GLY A 378 9.36 -9.41 -17.87
N GLN A 379 8.81 -8.39 -17.19
CA GLN A 379 8.35 -8.54 -15.81
C GLN A 379 6.95 -9.18 -15.77
N LEU A 380 6.87 -10.39 -15.20
CA LEU A 380 5.62 -11.17 -15.13
C LEU A 380 4.61 -10.61 -14.10
N ASN A 381 5.09 -9.91 -13.06
CA ASN A 381 4.28 -9.40 -11.94
C ASN A 381 4.72 -7.98 -11.53
N ALA A 382 3.94 -6.95 -11.91
CA ALA A 382 4.21 -5.57 -11.50
C ALA A 382 3.91 -5.33 -10.00
N ILE A 383 3.03 -6.13 -9.41
CA ILE A 383 2.85 -6.27 -7.97
C ILE A 383 3.09 -7.73 -7.56
N GLN A 384 3.92 -7.95 -6.56
CA GLN A 384 4.26 -9.26 -6.02
C GLN A 384 3.70 -9.38 -4.61
N GLU A 385 2.64 -10.17 -4.43
CA GLU A 385 2.10 -10.52 -3.11
C GLU A 385 2.65 -11.89 -2.66
N VAL A 386 3.20 -11.96 -1.45
CA VAL A 386 3.77 -13.18 -0.84
C VAL A 386 3.48 -13.23 0.67
N ASN A 387 3.71 -14.39 1.30
CA ASN A 387 3.64 -14.57 2.75
C ASN A 387 2.31 -14.10 3.39
N GLY A 388 1.19 -14.32 2.72
CA GLY A 388 -0.15 -13.96 3.21
C GLY A 388 -0.63 -12.54 2.87
N ALA A 389 0.19 -11.74 2.19
CA ALA A 389 -0.25 -10.45 1.66
C ALA A 389 -1.42 -10.64 0.68
N ASN A 390 -2.43 -9.77 0.76
CA ASN A 390 -3.66 -9.91 -0.03
C ASN A 390 -4.36 -8.58 -0.31
N GLY A 391 -5.05 -8.49 -1.43
CA GLY A 391 -5.91 -7.35 -1.76
C GLY A 391 -5.14 -6.05 -2.03
N ASN A 392 -3.83 -6.12 -2.28
CA ASN A 392 -3.04 -4.96 -2.70
C ASN A 392 -3.18 -4.76 -4.21
N ARG A 393 -3.10 -3.50 -4.65
CA ARG A 393 -3.46 -3.08 -6.00
C ARG A 393 -2.39 -2.18 -6.58
N LEU A 394 -2.13 -2.39 -7.86
CA LEU A 394 -1.44 -1.42 -8.70
C LEU A 394 -2.50 -0.63 -9.46
N THR A 395 -2.43 0.69 -9.43
CA THR A 395 -3.35 1.60 -10.14
C THR A 395 -2.56 2.49 -11.11
N GLY A 396 -3.22 3.37 -11.87
CA GLY A 396 -2.57 4.31 -12.80
C GLY A 396 -2.38 3.82 -14.24
N LYS A 397 -1.83 4.67 -15.11
CA LYS A 397 -1.80 4.47 -16.58
C LYS A 397 -0.76 3.46 -17.10
N THR A 398 0.35 3.28 -16.38
CA THR A 398 1.50 2.46 -16.86
C THR A 398 1.67 1.13 -16.13
N GLY A 399 0.88 0.89 -15.08
CA GLY A 399 0.57 -0.46 -14.65
C GLY A 399 -0.38 -1.06 -15.68
N GLY A 400 0.12 -1.93 -16.56
CA GLY A 400 -0.68 -2.66 -17.56
C GLY A 400 -1.66 -3.67 -16.98
N GLU A 401 -2.35 -3.33 -15.88
CA GLU A 401 -3.71 -3.77 -15.68
C GLU A 401 -4.60 -2.57 -16.04
N SER A 402 -5.04 -2.51 -17.29
CA SER A 402 -6.01 -1.49 -17.74
C SER A 402 -7.39 -1.75 -17.13
N ARG A 403 -7.52 -1.83 -15.81
CA ARG A 403 -8.80 -1.99 -15.13
C ARG A 403 -9.68 -0.79 -15.51
N ARG A 404 -10.72 -1.02 -16.34
CA ARG A 404 -11.87 -0.09 -16.33
C ARG A 404 -12.37 -0.01 -14.88
N PRO A 405 -12.91 1.13 -14.43
CA PRO A 405 -13.45 1.28 -13.08
C PRO A 405 -14.73 0.44 -12.98
N TRP A 406 -14.56 -0.87 -12.79
CA TRP A 406 -15.61 -1.74 -12.31
C TRP A 406 -15.48 -1.71 -10.79
N ASP A 407 -16.06 -0.69 -10.17
CA ASP A 407 -15.96 -0.42 -8.72
C ASP A 407 -16.52 -1.55 -7.84
N ASN A 408 -17.00 -2.64 -8.44
CA ASN A 408 -17.53 -3.81 -7.77
C ASN A 408 -16.84 -5.14 -8.16
N LEU A 409 -15.90 -5.18 -9.12
CA LEU A 409 -15.29 -6.45 -9.51
C LEU A 409 -14.53 -7.13 -8.35
N HIS A 410 -14.00 -6.31 -7.44
CA HIS A 410 -13.27 -6.71 -6.24
C HIS A 410 -14.16 -7.09 -5.04
N ARG A 411 -15.47 -6.78 -5.07
CA ARG A 411 -16.45 -7.23 -4.07
C ARG A 411 -16.94 -8.66 -4.34
N LEU A 412 -16.46 -9.28 -5.42
CA LEU A 412 -16.88 -10.59 -5.95
C LEU A 412 -15.99 -11.75 -5.47
N LEU A 413 -15.05 -11.48 -4.56
CA LEU A 413 -14.19 -12.48 -3.92
C LEU A 413 -14.55 -12.56 -2.42
N SER A 414 -15.18 -13.64 -1.99
CA SER A 414 -15.21 -14.00 -0.56
C SER A 414 -14.13 -15.05 -0.32
N SER A 415 -12.95 -14.61 0.09
CA SER A 415 -12.04 -15.48 0.83
C SER A 415 -11.61 -14.77 2.09
N ASP A 416 -12.24 -15.14 3.21
CA ASP A 416 -11.68 -14.88 4.52
C ASP A 416 -10.47 -15.80 4.66
N GLY A 417 -9.33 -15.38 4.09
CA GLY A 417 -8.06 -16.08 4.28
C GLY A 417 -7.78 -16.16 5.77
N THR A 418 -7.74 -17.38 6.32
CA THR A 418 -7.25 -17.62 7.68
C THR A 418 -5.80 -18.08 7.61
N ALA A 419 -5.09 -18.10 8.74
CA ALA A 419 -3.72 -18.63 8.89
C ALA A 419 -3.54 -20.08 8.38
N VAL A 420 -4.64 -20.75 8.02
CA VAL A 420 -4.69 -22.15 7.66
C VAL A 420 -5.24 -22.35 6.23
N GLY A 421 -6.15 -21.49 5.72
CA GLY A 421 -6.88 -21.68 4.45
C GLY A 421 -6.21 -21.15 3.18
N GLY A 422 -6.61 -21.68 2.00
CA GLY A 422 -6.26 -21.11 0.70
C GLY A 422 -7.07 -19.85 0.40
N TYR A 423 -6.46 -18.87 -0.25
CA TYR A 423 -7.09 -17.58 -0.56
C TYR A 423 -6.80 -17.14 -2.00
N VAL A 424 -7.67 -16.29 -2.54
CA VAL A 424 -7.44 -15.64 -3.85
C VAL A 424 -6.42 -14.53 -3.67
N ARG A 425 -5.33 -14.57 -4.44
CA ARG A 425 -4.36 -13.48 -4.53
C ARG A 425 -4.85 -12.45 -5.55
N GLY A 426 -4.97 -11.20 -5.13
CA GLY A 426 -5.41 -10.09 -5.97
C GLY A 426 -6.84 -10.20 -6.52
N ASP A 427 -7.16 -9.33 -7.48
CA ASP A 427 -8.46 -9.25 -8.15
C ASP A 427 -8.53 -10.17 -9.39
N VAL A 428 -9.74 -10.37 -9.92
CA VAL A 428 -9.94 -10.96 -11.26
C VAL A 428 -9.18 -10.13 -12.30
N PHE A 429 -8.41 -10.80 -13.16
CA PHE A 429 -7.60 -10.16 -14.21
C PHE A 429 -7.78 -10.84 -15.57
N LEU A 430 -7.43 -10.13 -16.64
CA LEU A 430 -7.50 -10.65 -18.00
C LEU A 430 -6.14 -11.13 -18.50
N ILE A 431 -6.15 -12.10 -19.41
CA ILE A 431 -4.96 -12.63 -20.09
C ILE A 431 -5.16 -12.64 -21.61
N GLU A 432 -4.09 -12.42 -22.37
CA GLU A 432 -4.11 -12.40 -23.85
C GLU A 432 -3.60 -13.72 -24.46
N SER A 433 -4.20 -14.16 -25.56
CA SER A 433 -3.93 -15.46 -26.20
C SER A 433 -2.76 -15.49 -27.19
N ASP A 434 -2.23 -14.34 -27.59
CA ASP A 434 -1.28 -14.19 -28.70
C ASP A 434 0.19 -14.10 -28.28
N ALA A 435 0.48 -14.06 -26.99
CA ALA A 435 1.84 -14.00 -26.47
C ALA A 435 2.43 -15.41 -26.25
N SER A 436 3.72 -15.57 -26.61
CA SER A 436 4.57 -16.73 -26.28
C SER A 436 4.78 -16.92 -24.76
N VAL A 437 4.23 -16.02 -23.95
CA VAL A 437 4.28 -15.98 -22.49
C VAL A 437 2.89 -15.57 -21.99
N ALA A 438 2.38 -16.20 -20.93
CA ALA A 438 1.15 -15.74 -20.27
C ALA A 438 1.40 -14.34 -19.70
N LYS A 439 0.65 -13.35 -20.17
CA LYS A 439 0.75 -11.96 -19.72
C LYS A 439 -0.63 -11.42 -19.41
N ARG A 440 -0.74 -10.65 -18.33
CA ARG A 440 -1.97 -9.90 -18.05
C ARG A 440 -2.26 -8.96 -19.22
N ALA A 441 -3.53 -8.80 -19.57
CA ALA A 441 -3.93 -8.02 -20.72
C ALA A 441 -3.68 -6.53 -20.50
N ALA A 442 -3.01 -5.90 -21.47
CA ALA A 442 -2.68 -4.48 -21.44
C ALA A 442 -3.84 -3.61 -21.90
N THR A 443 -4.86 -4.20 -22.56
CA THR A 443 -6.02 -3.48 -23.11
C THR A 443 -7.33 -4.26 -22.93
N PHE A 444 -8.44 -3.55 -22.76
CA PHE A 444 -9.79 -4.14 -22.57
C PHE A 444 -10.71 -3.90 -23.78
N ALA A 445 -10.39 -2.93 -24.63
CA ALA A 445 -11.23 -2.51 -25.74
C ALA A 445 -11.46 -3.68 -26.73
N GLY A 446 -12.73 -4.07 -26.89
CA GLY A 446 -13.13 -5.14 -27.81
C GLY A 446 -12.78 -6.56 -27.34
N ARG A 447 -12.25 -6.73 -26.12
CA ARG A 447 -11.83 -8.04 -25.58
C ARG A 447 -12.78 -8.60 -24.54
N ILE A 448 -13.56 -7.73 -23.90
CA ILE A 448 -14.53 -8.09 -22.86
C ILE A 448 -15.72 -7.13 -22.88
N SER A 449 -16.93 -7.65 -22.68
CA SER A 449 -18.15 -6.85 -22.45
C SER A 449 -19.04 -7.50 -21.40
N SER A 450 -19.76 -6.71 -20.61
CA SER A 450 -20.86 -7.20 -19.76
C SER A 450 -22.15 -7.28 -20.57
N ASN A 451 -22.99 -8.24 -20.23
CA ASN A 451 -24.40 -8.23 -20.61
C ASN A 451 -25.26 -8.73 -19.42
N ALA A 452 -26.58 -8.72 -19.60
CA ALA A 452 -27.54 -9.12 -18.55
C ALA A 452 -27.40 -10.58 -18.08
N LEU A 453 -26.65 -11.42 -18.79
CA LEU A 453 -26.50 -12.85 -18.53
C LEU A 453 -25.09 -13.23 -18.08
N GLY A 454 -24.06 -12.42 -18.34
CA GLY A 454 -22.68 -12.71 -17.96
C GLY A 454 -21.64 -11.85 -18.67
N LEU A 455 -20.38 -12.27 -18.54
CA LEU A 455 -19.21 -11.62 -19.12
C LEU A 455 -18.88 -12.23 -20.47
N ASP A 456 -19.06 -11.49 -21.55
CA ASP A 456 -18.66 -11.89 -22.90
C ASP A 456 -17.15 -11.75 -23.06
N LEU A 457 -16.49 -12.87 -23.32
CA LEU A 457 -15.07 -12.93 -23.61
C LEU A 457 -14.86 -12.97 -25.13
N ALA A 458 -13.90 -12.20 -25.64
CA ALA A 458 -13.40 -12.39 -26.99
C ALA A 458 -12.61 -13.70 -27.09
N ALA A 459 -12.55 -14.29 -28.29
CA ALA A 459 -11.80 -15.53 -28.55
C ALA A 459 -10.31 -15.44 -28.15
N SER A 460 -9.75 -14.23 -28.13
CA SER A 460 -8.34 -13.96 -27.81
C SER A 460 -8.07 -13.59 -26.34
N CYS A 461 -9.07 -13.73 -25.47
CA CYS A 461 -9.01 -13.29 -24.07
C CYS A 461 -9.35 -14.43 -23.11
N GLY A 462 -8.80 -14.32 -21.91
CA GLY A 462 -9.21 -15.09 -20.74
C GLY A 462 -9.52 -14.22 -19.54
N VAL A 463 -10.42 -14.67 -18.69
CA VAL A 463 -10.68 -14.12 -17.36
C VAL A 463 -10.13 -15.08 -16.31
N MET A 464 -9.25 -14.59 -15.45
CA MET A 464 -8.42 -15.40 -14.56
C MET A 464 -8.46 -14.86 -13.12
N VAL A 465 -8.19 -15.74 -12.18
CA VAL A 465 -7.83 -15.42 -10.80
C VAL A 465 -6.49 -16.05 -10.46
N ALA A 466 -5.75 -15.44 -9.53
CA ALA A 466 -4.55 -16.04 -8.96
C ALA A 466 -4.92 -16.64 -7.60
N VAL A 467 -4.44 -17.84 -7.33
CA VAL A 467 -4.80 -18.61 -6.15
C VAL A 467 -3.52 -19.06 -5.45
N ASP A 468 -3.47 -18.88 -4.13
CA ASP A 468 -2.41 -19.43 -3.30
C ASP A 468 -2.60 -20.94 -3.15
N THR A 469 -1.64 -21.70 -3.67
CA THR A 469 -1.66 -23.17 -3.62
C THR A 469 -0.63 -23.72 -2.65
N SER A 470 0.00 -22.90 -1.81
CA SER A 470 1.04 -23.35 -0.87
C SER A 470 0.55 -24.42 0.11
N LYS A 471 -0.68 -24.27 0.59
CA LYS A 471 -1.31 -25.15 1.59
C LYS A 471 -2.36 -26.11 1.00
N ILE A 472 -3.07 -25.70 -0.06
CA ILE A 472 -4.15 -26.49 -0.67
C ILE A 472 -3.71 -26.99 -2.05
N LYS A 473 -3.83 -28.30 -2.26
CA LYS A 473 -3.35 -28.99 -3.46
C LYS A 473 -4.44 -29.70 -4.26
N LEU A 474 -5.63 -29.86 -3.69
CA LEU A 474 -6.79 -30.41 -4.39
C LEU A 474 -7.84 -29.32 -4.55
N TRP A 475 -8.36 -29.19 -5.78
CA TRP A 475 -9.22 -28.09 -6.17
C TRP A 475 -10.35 -28.57 -7.08
N ARG A 476 -11.49 -27.89 -7.05
CA ARG A 476 -12.59 -28.05 -8.01
C ARG A 476 -12.80 -26.71 -8.71
N LEU A 477 -12.92 -26.72 -10.03
CA LEU A 477 -13.43 -25.58 -10.78
C LEU A 477 -14.84 -25.92 -11.28
N THR A 478 -15.77 -24.98 -11.14
CA THR A 478 -17.17 -25.09 -11.59
C THR A 478 -17.55 -23.83 -12.38
N PRO A 479 -17.41 -23.84 -13.72
CA PRO A 479 -17.88 -22.73 -14.54
C PRO A 479 -19.39 -22.84 -14.80
N ALA A 480 -20.02 -21.70 -15.05
CA ALA A 480 -21.34 -21.59 -15.62
C ALA A 480 -21.31 -20.54 -16.74
N TYR A 481 -22.08 -20.82 -17.78
CA TYR A 481 -22.12 -20.03 -18.99
C TYR A 481 -23.55 -19.59 -19.26
N ALA A 482 -23.70 -18.42 -19.87
CA ALA A 482 -24.94 -17.99 -20.46
C ALA A 482 -24.98 -18.38 -21.94
N GLY A 483 -26.02 -19.11 -22.35
CA GLY A 483 -26.16 -19.58 -23.73
C GLY A 483 -25.43 -20.91 -24.02
N SER A 484 -25.26 -21.24 -25.30
CA SER A 484 -24.71 -22.52 -25.77
C SER A 484 -23.18 -22.52 -25.94
N SER A 485 -22.52 -21.37 -25.82
CA SER A 485 -21.07 -21.23 -26.01
C SER A 485 -20.32 -21.49 -24.71
N VAL A 486 -19.55 -22.57 -24.66
CA VAL A 486 -18.74 -22.98 -23.51
C VAL A 486 -17.27 -22.61 -23.76
N GLY A 487 -16.68 -21.86 -22.83
CA GLY A 487 -15.26 -21.51 -22.86
C GLY A 487 -14.35 -22.64 -22.41
N ALA A 488 -13.06 -22.56 -22.76
CA ALA A 488 -12.04 -23.49 -22.27
C ALA A 488 -11.54 -23.06 -20.89
N VAL A 489 -11.08 -24.01 -20.07
CA VAL A 489 -10.32 -23.68 -18.86
C VAL A 489 -8.86 -23.46 -19.22
N LEU A 490 -8.20 -22.53 -18.54
CA LEU A 490 -6.74 -22.40 -18.54
C LEU A 490 -6.24 -22.37 -17.10
N ALA A 491 -5.16 -23.11 -16.83
CA ALA A 491 -4.40 -23.01 -15.60
C ALA A 491 -2.90 -22.85 -15.86
N ILE A 492 -2.23 -22.05 -15.04
CA ILE A 492 -0.79 -21.75 -15.15
C ILE A 492 -0.16 -21.88 -13.77
N ALA A 493 0.96 -22.60 -13.68
CA ALA A 493 1.65 -22.91 -12.43
C ALA A 493 2.88 -22.02 -12.19
N PHE A 494 3.09 -21.61 -10.93
CA PHE A 494 4.23 -20.84 -10.46
C PHE A 494 4.81 -21.40 -9.16
N ASP A 495 6.12 -21.33 -8.96
CA ASP A 495 6.80 -21.69 -7.72
C ASP A 495 6.78 -20.55 -6.68
N SER A 496 7.45 -20.75 -5.52
CA SER A 496 7.51 -19.78 -4.42
C SER A 496 8.21 -18.46 -4.79
N THR A 497 9.04 -18.47 -5.84
CA THR A 497 9.76 -17.29 -6.33
C THR A 497 8.96 -16.53 -7.38
N GLY A 498 7.82 -17.07 -7.81
CA GLY A 498 7.04 -16.57 -8.94
C GLY A 498 7.56 -17.03 -10.29
N THR A 499 8.50 -17.98 -10.33
CA THR A 499 8.99 -18.58 -11.58
C THR A 499 7.98 -19.58 -12.11
N ARG A 500 7.80 -19.60 -13.43
CA ARG A 500 6.78 -20.43 -14.09
C ARG A 500 7.21 -21.88 -14.19
N LEU A 501 6.27 -22.79 -13.93
CA LEU A 501 6.44 -24.24 -14.06
C LEU A 501 5.66 -24.74 -15.29
N THR A 502 6.37 -25.26 -16.29
CA THR A 502 5.79 -25.66 -17.59
C THR A 502 6.04 -27.14 -17.89
N GLY A 503 5.12 -27.79 -18.61
CA GLY A 503 5.27 -29.17 -19.04
C GLY A 503 5.18 -30.17 -17.90
N ASN A 504 6.02 -31.19 -17.93
CA ASN A 504 6.03 -32.22 -16.88
C ASN A 504 7.08 -31.89 -15.83
N ALA A 505 6.75 -32.14 -14.57
CA ALA A 505 7.68 -31.93 -13.47
C ALA A 505 8.88 -32.87 -13.58
N THR A 506 10.06 -32.34 -13.27
CA THR A 506 11.34 -33.06 -13.29
C THR A 506 11.63 -33.78 -11.97
N SER A 507 10.88 -33.48 -10.91
CA SER A 507 10.96 -34.12 -9.58
C SER A 507 9.97 -35.29 -9.46
N ILE A 508 10.46 -36.43 -9.00
CA ILE A 508 9.69 -37.66 -8.81
C ILE A 508 9.00 -37.64 -7.43
N TYR A 509 7.68 -37.85 -7.39
CA TYR A 509 6.89 -37.93 -6.15
C TYR A 509 6.31 -39.35 -6.04
N GLY A 510 6.68 -40.07 -4.97
CA GLY A 510 6.28 -41.45 -4.70
C GLY A 510 7.44 -42.27 -4.11
N THR A 511 7.14 -43.17 -3.19
CA THR A 511 8.14 -44.13 -2.69
C THR A 511 8.38 -45.22 -3.71
N THR A 512 9.57 -45.80 -3.79
CA THR A 512 9.81 -46.98 -4.65
C THR A 512 8.82 -48.08 -4.29
N TRP A 513 8.16 -48.67 -5.28
CA TRP A 513 7.27 -49.81 -5.08
C TRP A 513 8.04 -50.94 -4.37
N ALA A 514 7.47 -51.42 -3.27
CA ALA A 514 7.97 -52.55 -2.50
C ALA A 514 7.06 -53.77 -2.66
N PRO A 515 7.62 -54.99 -2.76
CA PRO A 515 6.84 -56.23 -2.86
C PRO A 515 6.14 -56.56 -1.54
N THR A 516 5.03 -57.31 -1.61
CA THR A 516 4.26 -57.77 -0.43
C THR A 516 3.91 -56.67 0.57
N THR A 517 3.72 -55.44 0.10
CA THR A 517 3.53 -54.25 0.94
C THR A 517 2.07 -53.81 0.87
N ALA A 518 1.49 -53.49 2.03
CA ALA A 518 0.13 -52.98 2.09
C ALA A 518 0.09 -51.53 1.60
N TYR A 519 -0.79 -51.23 0.65
CA TYR A 519 -1.03 -49.89 0.13
C TYR A 519 -2.51 -49.53 0.26
N ALA A 520 -2.78 -48.33 0.75
CA ALA A 520 -4.10 -47.73 0.82
C ALA A 520 -4.48 -47.11 -0.54
N VAL A 521 -5.79 -46.94 -0.79
CA VAL A 521 -6.26 -46.13 -1.92
C VAL A 521 -5.66 -44.73 -1.78
N GLY A 522 -5.03 -44.23 -2.84
CA GLY A 522 -4.36 -42.94 -2.83
C GLY A 522 -2.83 -43.03 -2.77
N ASP A 523 -2.26 -44.14 -2.29
CA ASP A 523 -0.80 -44.31 -2.19
C ASP A 523 -0.13 -44.25 -3.56
N ILE A 524 1.06 -43.64 -3.60
CA ILE A 524 1.79 -43.37 -4.84
C ILE A 524 3.16 -44.05 -4.80
N VAL A 525 3.42 -44.87 -5.81
CA VAL A 525 4.65 -45.66 -5.91
C VAL A 525 5.33 -45.52 -7.25
N GLN A 526 6.65 -45.72 -7.26
CA GLN A 526 7.46 -45.75 -8.47
C GLN A 526 7.80 -47.19 -8.86
N ASN A 527 7.52 -47.57 -10.12
CA ASN A 527 7.90 -48.86 -10.71
C ASN A 527 8.13 -48.71 -12.23
N ASP A 528 8.47 -49.78 -12.96
CA ASP A 528 8.52 -49.78 -14.44
C ASP A 528 9.37 -48.64 -15.03
N THR A 529 10.64 -48.59 -14.64
CA THR A 529 11.64 -47.61 -15.11
C THR A 529 11.23 -46.16 -14.82
N GLY A 530 10.74 -45.92 -13.60
CA GLY A 530 10.47 -44.57 -13.09
C GLY A 530 9.07 -44.03 -13.37
N LYS A 531 8.17 -44.89 -13.85
CA LYS A 531 6.73 -44.61 -13.93
C LYS A 531 6.12 -44.55 -12.53
N ILE A 532 5.14 -43.67 -12.40
CA ILE A 532 4.43 -43.45 -11.15
C ILE A 532 3.04 -44.05 -11.25
N TYR A 533 2.59 -44.67 -10.17
CA TYR A 533 1.31 -45.36 -10.09
C TYR A 533 0.60 -44.96 -8.81
N ARG A 534 -0.72 -44.75 -8.91
CA ARG A 534 -1.59 -44.46 -7.78
C ARG A 534 -2.48 -45.66 -7.48
N CYS A 535 -2.52 -46.09 -6.22
CA CYS A 535 -3.40 -47.14 -5.77
C CYS A 535 -4.86 -46.68 -5.86
N SER A 536 -5.66 -47.39 -6.65
CA SER A 536 -7.08 -47.16 -6.89
C SER A 536 -7.98 -48.14 -6.16
N VAL A 537 -7.44 -49.30 -5.74
CA VAL A 537 -8.08 -50.26 -4.84
C VAL A 537 -7.03 -50.72 -3.84
N ALA A 538 -7.27 -50.46 -2.55
CA ALA A 538 -6.35 -50.82 -1.47
C ALA A 538 -6.13 -52.34 -1.41
N GLY A 539 -4.93 -52.75 -0.99
CA GLY A 539 -4.58 -54.15 -0.87
C GLY A 539 -3.11 -54.33 -0.49
N THR A 540 -2.58 -55.51 -0.80
CA THR A 540 -1.17 -55.86 -0.66
C THR A 540 -0.58 -56.08 -2.05
N SER A 541 0.54 -55.43 -2.37
CA SER A 541 1.23 -55.58 -3.65
C SER A 541 1.72 -57.01 -3.88
N ALA A 542 1.94 -57.39 -5.14
CA ALA A 542 2.47 -58.71 -5.48
C ALA A 542 3.87 -58.93 -4.88
N GLY A 543 4.30 -60.20 -4.81
CA GLY A 543 5.64 -60.56 -4.34
C GLY A 543 6.78 -60.13 -5.28
N ALA A 544 6.48 -59.76 -6.52
CA ALA A 544 7.42 -59.24 -7.51
C ALA A 544 6.67 -58.57 -8.68
N GLY A 545 7.37 -57.79 -9.50
CA GLY A 545 6.86 -57.24 -10.77
C GLY A 545 6.17 -55.88 -10.66
N GLY A 546 5.35 -55.66 -9.64
CA GLY A 546 4.64 -54.40 -9.37
C GLY A 546 3.77 -53.88 -10.53
N PRO A 547 3.18 -52.68 -10.43
CA PRO A 547 2.39 -52.11 -11.51
C PRO A 547 3.28 -51.71 -12.71
N THR A 548 2.86 -52.07 -13.92
CA THR A 548 3.57 -51.77 -15.18
C THR A 548 2.60 -51.28 -16.27
N GLY A 549 3.09 -50.49 -17.24
CA GLY A 549 2.32 -49.93 -18.34
C GLY A 549 1.73 -48.54 -18.07
N THR A 550 0.85 -48.06 -18.96
CA THR A 550 0.28 -46.71 -18.91
C THR A 550 -1.24 -46.65 -18.76
N GLY A 551 -1.87 -47.78 -18.44
CA GLY A 551 -3.33 -47.91 -18.32
C GLY A 551 -3.86 -47.58 -16.92
N SER A 552 -5.20 -47.59 -16.81
CA SER A 552 -5.92 -47.66 -15.54
C SER A 552 -6.20 -49.12 -15.17
N SER A 553 -6.52 -49.37 -13.89
CA SER A 553 -6.93 -50.70 -13.39
C SER A 553 -5.88 -51.81 -13.50
N ILE A 554 -4.60 -51.47 -13.33
CA ILE A 554 -3.46 -52.40 -13.33
C ILE A 554 -3.47 -53.19 -12.03
N VAL A 555 -3.78 -54.48 -12.10
CA VAL A 555 -3.79 -55.36 -10.92
C VAL A 555 -2.37 -55.76 -10.53
N ASP A 556 -2.02 -55.60 -9.25
CA ASP A 556 -0.74 -55.97 -8.65
C ASP A 556 -1.00 -56.53 -7.24
N GLY A 557 -0.96 -57.86 -7.12
CA GLY A 557 -1.40 -58.55 -5.91
C GLY A 557 -2.89 -58.37 -5.69
N THR A 558 -3.29 -57.85 -4.53
CA THR A 558 -4.67 -57.41 -4.26
C THR A 558 -4.85 -55.90 -4.41
N CYS A 559 -3.78 -55.16 -4.74
CA CYS A 559 -3.89 -53.75 -5.11
C CYS A 559 -4.33 -53.61 -6.57
N THR A 560 -5.02 -52.52 -6.88
CA THR A 560 -5.24 -52.10 -8.28
C THR A 560 -4.69 -50.70 -8.44
N TRP A 561 -3.92 -50.45 -9.49
CA TRP A 561 -3.21 -49.20 -9.72
C TRP A 561 -3.69 -48.50 -10.99
N ASN A 562 -3.66 -47.17 -10.97
CA ASN A 562 -3.77 -46.36 -12.16
C ASN A 562 -2.39 -45.77 -12.47
N TYR A 563 -1.95 -45.89 -13.72
CA TYR A 563 -0.75 -45.18 -14.17
C TYR A 563 -0.96 -43.66 -14.01
N PHE A 564 0.05 -43.01 -13.44
CA PHE A 564 -0.02 -41.62 -12.99
C PHE A 564 0.87 -40.66 -13.82
N GLY A 565 1.59 -41.17 -14.84
CA GLY A 565 2.32 -40.33 -15.81
C GLY A 565 3.60 -39.65 -15.29
N THR A 566 4.45 -39.14 -16.19
CA THR A 566 5.43 -38.09 -15.84
C THR A 566 4.65 -36.83 -15.47
N ASP A 567 4.47 -36.60 -14.17
CA ASP A 567 3.37 -35.79 -13.66
C ASP A 567 3.42 -34.32 -14.10
N LYS A 568 2.28 -33.80 -14.57
CA LYS A 568 2.11 -32.37 -14.89
C LYS A 568 2.07 -31.58 -13.58
N TYR A 569 2.45 -30.29 -13.61
CA TYR A 569 2.34 -29.46 -12.40
C TYR A 569 0.88 -29.21 -11.97
N ILE A 570 -0.06 -29.27 -12.92
CA ILE A 570 -1.51 -29.19 -12.68
C ILE A 570 -2.18 -30.27 -13.54
N LYS A 571 -3.06 -31.08 -12.94
CA LYS A 571 -3.77 -32.16 -13.65
C LYS A 571 -5.20 -32.34 -13.16
N ASN A 572 -6.09 -32.73 -14.07
CA ASN A 572 -7.44 -33.14 -13.74
C ASN A 572 -7.49 -34.67 -13.50
N GLU A 573 -8.39 -35.14 -12.63
CA GLU A 573 -8.61 -36.56 -12.34
C GLU A 573 -8.93 -37.42 -13.58
N SER A 574 -9.50 -36.81 -14.63
CA SER A 574 -9.86 -37.46 -15.90
C SER A 574 -8.74 -37.46 -16.96
N GLY A 575 -7.60 -36.79 -16.70
CA GLY A 575 -6.47 -36.70 -17.64
C GLY A 575 -6.71 -35.79 -18.87
N GLY A 576 -7.87 -35.14 -18.97
CA GLY A 576 -8.27 -34.37 -20.16
C GLY A 576 -7.63 -32.98 -20.35
N TRP A 577 -6.72 -32.55 -19.45
CA TRP A 577 -6.04 -31.26 -19.57
C TRP A 577 -4.71 -31.40 -20.31
N THR A 578 -4.58 -30.74 -21.46
CA THR A 578 -3.39 -30.77 -22.31
C THR A 578 -2.49 -29.58 -22.04
N ASP A 579 -1.18 -29.80 -22.09
CA ASP A 579 -0.21 -28.71 -22.15
C ASP A 579 -0.41 -27.91 -23.44
N THR A 580 -0.33 -26.59 -23.32
CA THR A 580 -0.49 -25.68 -24.45
C THR A 580 0.70 -24.74 -24.53
N VAL A 581 1.28 -24.64 -25.73
CA VAL A 581 2.28 -23.61 -26.04
C VAL A 581 1.65 -22.21 -26.08
N SER A 582 0.36 -22.12 -26.43
CA SER A 582 -0.42 -20.89 -26.28
C SER A 582 -0.49 -20.48 -24.82
N PHE A 583 -0.38 -19.18 -24.55
CA PHE A 583 -0.17 -18.63 -23.20
C PHE A 583 1.14 -19.11 -22.54
N GLY A 584 2.14 -19.59 -23.28
CA GLY A 584 3.50 -19.86 -22.79
C GLY A 584 3.68 -21.11 -21.91
N GLY A 585 2.96 -22.21 -22.17
CA GLY A 585 3.12 -23.46 -21.42
C GLY A 585 2.10 -23.64 -20.29
N GLY A 586 0.84 -23.26 -20.53
CA GLY A 586 -0.27 -23.49 -19.58
C GLY A 586 -0.90 -24.88 -19.76
N TYR A 587 -1.92 -25.18 -18.96
CA TYR A 587 -2.75 -26.39 -19.07
C TYR A 587 -4.16 -25.99 -19.43
N THR A 588 -4.72 -26.58 -20.49
CA THR A 588 -6.05 -26.22 -20.98
C THR A 588 -6.92 -27.45 -21.25
N ALA A 589 -8.23 -27.28 -21.13
CA ALA A 589 -9.21 -28.22 -21.67
C ALA A 589 -10.22 -27.45 -22.52
N ALA A 590 -10.31 -27.85 -23.80
CA ALA A 590 -11.06 -27.16 -24.85
C ALA A 590 -12.57 -27.02 -24.53
N THR A 591 -13.12 -27.91 -23.71
CA THR A 591 -14.48 -27.82 -23.20
C THR A 591 -14.44 -28.25 -21.73
N PHE A 592 -14.88 -27.38 -20.83
CA PHE A 592 -14.83 -27.67 -19.40
C PHE A 592 -16.17 -27.35 -18.75
N THR A 593 -16.86 -28.39 -18.27
CA THR A 593 -18.17 -28.28 -17.60
C THR A 593 -18.06 -28.33 -16.08
N GLY A 594 -16.83 -28.34 -15.55
CA GLY A 594 -16.52 -28.48 -14.14
C GLY A 594 -15.84 -29.80 -13.80
N GLY A 595 -15.01 -29.81 -12.75
CA GLY A 595 -14.28 -31.00 -12.34
C GLY A 595 -13.20 -30.76 -11.29
N LEU A 596 -12.76 -31.85 -10.65
CA LEU A 596 -11.64 -31.87 -9.71
C LEU A 596 -10.29 -31.88 -10.46
N PHE A 597 -9.31 -31.21 -9.87
CA PHE A 597 -7.94 -31.18 -10.35
C PHE A 597 -6.98 -31.04 -9.16
N SER A 598 -5.79 -31.63 -9.30
CA SER A 598 -4.72 -31.54 -8.32
C SER A 598 -3.56 -30.69 -8.84
N VAL A 599 -2.89 -30.06 -7.87
CA VAL A 599 -1.78 -29.13 -8.05
C VAL A 599 -0.59 -29.68 -7.28
N ARG A 600 0.58 -29.68 -7.90
CA ARG A 600 1.77 -30.24 -7.28
C ARG A 600 2.30 -29.41 -6.10
N PRO A 601 3.05 -30.02 -5.16
CA PRO A 601 3.67 -29.31 -4.04
C PRO A 601 4.56 -28.14 -4.47
N GLU A 602 5.28 -28.28 -5.58
CA GLU A 602 6.16 -27.26 -6.14
C GLU A 602 5.42 -26.00 -6.59
N VAL A 603 4.12 -26.13 -6.93
CA VAL A 603 3.28 -25.01 -7.32
C VAL A 603 2.81 -24.28 -6.07
N GLN A 604 3.28 -23.06 -5.88
CA GLN A 604 2.97 -22.21 -4.73
C GLN A 604 1.94 -21.12 -5.09
N THR A 605 1.78 -20.85 -6.39
CA THR A 605 0.71 -20.01 -6.90
C THR A 605 0.23 -20.57 -8.23
N MET A 606 -1.07 -20.46 -8.48
CA MET A 606 -1.69 -20.86 -9.74
C MET A 606 -2.53 -19.72 -10.28
N TRP A 607 -2.46 -19.45 -11.57
CA TRP A 607 -3.49 -18.67 -12.25
C TRP A 607 -4.48 -19.63 -12.89
N ILE A 608 -5.77 -19.40 -12.71
CA ILE A 608 -6.82 -20.27 -13.26
C ILE A 608 -8.05 -19.46 -13.66
N GLY A 609 -8.72 -19.89 -14.73
CA GLY A 609 -9.91 -19.23 -15.20
C GLY A 609 -10.42 -19.76 -16.54
N ILE A 610 -11.24 -18.95 -17.19
CA ILE A 610 -11.93 -19.31 -18.44
C ILE A 610 -11.39 -18.48 -19.59
N ILE A 611 -11.14 -19.14 -20.72
CA ILE A 611 -10.60 -18.55 -21.94
C ILE A 611 -11.48 -18.87 -23.15
N GLY A 612 -11.34 -18.07 -24.19
CA GLY A 612 -12.04 -18.28 -25.47
C GLY A 612 -13.44 -17.68 -25.48
N ALA A 613 -14.06 -17.67 -26.68
CA ALA A 613 -15.31 -16.96 -26.93
C ALA A 613 -16.47 -17.60 -26.15
N ALA A 614 -16.83 -17.00 -25.01
CA ALA A 614 -17.86 -17.49 -24.13
C ALA A 614 -18.50 -16.34 -23.33
N THR A 615 -19.78 -16.48 -23.01
CA THR A 615 -20.45 -15.62 -22.04
C THR A 615 -20.41 -16.33 -20.69
N VAL A 616 -19.50 -15.93 -19.80
CA VAL A 616 -19.31 -16.57 -18.50
C VAL A 616 -20.27 -15.95 -17.49
N SER A 617 -21.21 -16.73 -16.97
CA SER A 617 -22.18 -16.28 -15.98
C SER A 617 -21.71 -16.50 -14.54
N SER A 618 -20.84 -17.49 -14.31
CA SER A 618 -20.08 -17.66 -13.06
C SER A 618 -18.87 -18.57 -13.27
N PHE A 619 -17.84 -18.47 -12.44
CA PHE A 619 -16.88 -19.56 -12.28
C PHE A 619 -16.45 -19.64 -10.82
N GLU A 620 -16.55 -20.82 -10.22
CA GLU A 620 -16.28 -21.06 -8.81
C GLU A 620 -15.07 -21.98 -8.65
N ILE A 621 -14.17 -21.68 -7.72
CA ILE A 621 -13.01 -22.52 -7.40
C ILE A 621 -13.00 -22.95 -5.94
N THR A 622 -13.14 -24.24 -5.66
CA THR A 622 -13.19 -24.78 -4.28
C THR A 622 -11.91 -25.51 -3.94
N GLY A 623 -11.28 -25.19 -2.80
CA GLY A 623 -10.12 -25.92 -2.28
C GLY A 623 -10.51 -27.00 -1.27
N TYR A 624 -9.80 -28.12 -1.24
CA TYR A 624 -10.06 -29.25 -0.35
C TYR A 624 -8.82 -29.60 0.50
N TRP A 625 -9.05 -29.89 1.78
CA TRP A 625 -8.03 -29.99 2.82
C TRP A 625 -7.39 -31.35 2.98
N THR A 626 -8.16 -32.42 2.79
CA THR A 626 -7.64 -33.76 2.92
C THR A 626 -7.05 -34.23 1.60
N THR A 627 -6.03 -35.08 1.71
CA THR A 627 -5.39 -35.86 0.64
C THR A 627 -6.38 -36.31 -0.43
N GLU A 628 -5.89 -36.57 -1.65
CA GLU A 628 -6.60 -37.00 -2.88
C GLU A 628 -7.45 -38.32 -2.76
N THR A 629 -8.05 -38.58 -1.60
CA THR A 629 -9.08 -39.58 -1.37
C THR A 629 -10.42 -38.86 -1.26
N LEU A 630 -11.31 -39.18 -2.20
CA LEU A 630 -12.73 -38.88 -2.14
C LEU A 630 -13.32 -39.52 -0.87
N ASP A 631 -13.37 -38.78 0.24
CA ASP A 631 -14.38 -39.05 1.24
C ASP A 631 -14.85 -37.79 1.96
N ASN A 632 -16.18 -37.74 2.03
CA ASN A 632 -17.02 -36.62 2.38
C ASN A 632 -16.93 -36.29 3.89
N THR A 633 -17.29 -35.06 4.26
CA THR A 633 -17.92 -34.65 5.55
C THR A 633 -17.16 -33.71 6.52
N VAL A 634 -15.86 -33.41 6.40
CA VAL A 634 -15.26 -32.43 7.36
C VAL A 634 -14.21 -31.51 6.72
N GLY A 635 -14.49 -30.20 6.73
CA GLY A 635 -13.49 -29.15 6.45
C GLY A 635 -13.59 -28.48 5.07
N LEU A 636 -14.78 -28.12 4.58
CA LEU A 636 -14.90 -27.33 3.36
C LEU A 636 -14.60 -25.84 3.64
N GLN A 637 -13.56 -25.28 3.01
CA GLN A 637 -13.47 -23.85 2.77
C GLN A 637 -13.70 -23.62 1.28
N SER A 638 -14.90 -23.19 0.92
CA SER A 638 -15.25 -22.82 -0.44
C SER A 638 -14.77 -21.40 -0.73
N VAL A 639 -13.90 -21.25 -1.73
CA VAL A 639 -13.66 -19.96 -2.39
C VAL A 639 -14.70 -19.84 -3.51
N SER A 640 -15.94 -19.53 -3.13
CA SER A 640 -17.00 -19.32 -4.11
C SER A 640 -16.80 -17.95 -4.78
N THR A 641 -16.61 -17.94 -6.09
CA THR A 641 -16.58 -16.71 -6.89
C THR A 641 -17.76 -16.73 -7.87
N TRP A 642 -18.42 -15.56 -8.01
CA TRP A 642 -19.54 -15.17 -8.91
C TRP A 642 -21.01 -15.30 -8.47
N VAL A 643 -21.75 -14.17 -8.59
CA VAL A 643 -23.12 -13.99 -9.16
C VAL A 643 -23.27 -12.53 -9.68
N PRO A 644 -24.42 -12.11 -10.26
CA PRO A 644 -24.58 -11.51 -11.59
C PRO A 644 -24.17 -10.02 -11.68
N LEU A 645 -23.85 -9.60 -12.90
CA LEU A 645 -23.45 -8.24 -13.23
C LEU A 645 -24.58 -7.24 -12.94
N ASP A 646 -24.42 -6.47 -11.87
CA ASP A 646 -24.95 -5.11 -11.78
C ASP A 646 -23.79 -4.18 -12.12
N ASP A 647 -23.72 -3.77 -13.37
CA ASP A 647 -22.71 -2.84 -13.86
C ASP A 647 -23.16 -1.41 -13.60
N GLY A 648 -22.62 -0.81 -12.54
CA GLY A 648 -22.83 0.59 -12.20
C GLY A 648 -22.51 1.54 -13.35
N GLY A 649 -23.54 1.83 -14.16
CA GLY A 649 -23.47 2.74 -15.29
C GLY A 649 -24.23 2.29 -16.53
N SER A 650 -24.59 1.00 -16.65
CA SER A 650 -25.61 0.59 -17.61
C SER A 650 -26.96 0.57 -16.90
N VAL A 651 -27.92 1.30 -17.44
CA VAL A 651 -29.29 1.38 -16.93
C VAL A 651 -29.84 -0.06 -16.88
N PRO A 652 -30.16 -0.65 -15.71
CA PRO A 652 -30.60 -2.04 -15.67
C PRO A 652 -31.92 -2.15 -16.42
N LEU A 653 -31.95 -2.87 -17.55
CA LEU A 653 -33.16 -3.01 -18.38
C LEU A 653 -33.82 -4.38 -18.17
N ALA A 654 -35.14 -4.42 -17.93
CA ALA A 654 -35.94 -5.64 -17.77
C ALA A 654 -37.23 -5.60 -18.60
N SER A 655 -37.65 -6.73 -19.16
CA SER A 655 -38.85 -6.81 -20.01
C SER A 655 -40.18 -6.87 -19.23
N ALA A 656 -40.13 -6.96 -17.90
CA ALA A 656 -41.26 -6.88 -16.97
C ALA A 656 -40.74 -6.72 -15.52
N ASN A 657 -41.66 -6.65 -14.55
CA ASN A 657 -41.34 -6.47 -13.13
C ASN A 657 -40.33 -7.54 -12.64
N PRO A 658 -39.16 -7.13 -12.10
CA PRO A 658 -38.14 -8.04 -11.60
C PRO A 658 -38.66 -9.06 -10.57
N GLY A 659 -39.59 -8.64 -9.71
CA GLY A 659 -40.20 -9.51 -8.69
C GLY A 659 -41.03 -10.66 -9.26
N THR A 660 -41.43 -10.60 -10.53
CA THR A 660 -42.23 -11.63 -11.20
C THR A 660 -41.47 -12.46 -12.22
N LEU A 661 -40.36 -11.94 -12.78
CA LEU A 661 -39.54 -12.63 -13.78
C LEU A 661 -38.43 -13.52 -13.19
N GLY A 662 -38.21 -13.49 -11.87
CA GLY A 662 -37.19 -14.32 -11.23
C GLY A 662 -35.75 -13.91 -11.62
N ARG A 663 -35.48 -12.61 -11.80
CA ARG A 663 -34.09 -12.13 -11.98
C ARG A 663 -33.32 -12.31 -10.67
N HIS A 664 -32.46 -13.31 -10.63
CA HIS A 664 -31.73 -13.67 -9.41
C HIS A 664 -30.70 -12.61 -9.03
N GLY A 665 -30.65 -12.23 -7.74
CA GLY A 665 -29.66 -11.28 -7.23
C GLY A 665 -30.14 -10.51 -5.99
N TYR A 666 -29.23 -9.76 -5.38
CA TYR A 666 -29.54 -8.85 -4.28
C TYR A 666 -29.83 -7.45 -4.82
N TYR A 667 -30.89 -6.81 -4.31
CA TYR A 667 -31.25 -5.44 -4.68
C TYR A 667 -31.29 -4.56 -3.44
N SER A 668 -30.57 -3.43 -3.49
CA SER A 668 -30.63 -2.40 -2.46
C SER A 668 -31.94 -1.61 -2.54
N LYS A 669 -32.41 -1.08 -1.41
CA LYS A 669 -33.54 -0.15 -1.38
C LYS A 669 -33.20 1.08 -2.21
N GLY A 670 -34.10 1.49 -3.10
CA GLY A 670 -33.93 2.60 -4.03
C GLY A 670 -33.37 2.19 -5.41
N HIS A 671 -32.89 0.96 -5.58
CA HIS A 671 -32.37 0.47 -6.86
C HIS A 671 -33.48 0.46 -7.93
N VAL A 672 -33.23 1.10 -9.07
CA VAL A 672 -34.15 1.17 -10.21
C VAL A 672 -33.77 0.19 -11.32
N VAL A 673 -34.76 -0.55 -11.81
CA VAL A 673 -34.68 -1.38 -13.02
C VAL A 673 -35.65 -0.81 -14.07
N TRP A 674 -35.16 -0.32 -15.18
CA TRP A 674 -35.95 0.28 -16.26
C TRP A 674 -36.56 -0.78 -17.18
N ASP A 675 -37.69 -0.47 -17.79
CA ASP A 675 -38.34 -1.39 -18.73
C ASP A 675 -37.58 -1.40 -20.07
N SER A 676 -37.20 -2.58 -20.55
CA SER A 676 -36.52 -2.75 -21.85
C SER A 676 -37.46 -2.58 -23.06
N ALA A 677 -38.76 -2.46 -22.84
CA ALA A 677 -39.80 -2.39 -23.85
C ALA A 677 -40.87 -1.31 -23.53
N VAL A 678 -40.45 -0.13 -23.04
CA VAL A 678 -41.36 0.97 -22.65
C VAL A 678 -42.37 1.27 -23.76
N ALA A 679 -43.66 1.07 -23.46
CA ALA A 679 -44.79 1.51 -24.27
C ALA A 679 -45.56 2.62 -23.54
N ALA A 680 -46.25 3.49 -24.29
CA ALA A 680 -47.05 4.56 -23.71
C ALA A 680 -48.14 3.98 -22.77
N GLY A 681 -48.15 4.44 -21.51
CA GLY A 681 -49.09 3.97 -20.47
C GLY A 681 -48.58 2.79 -19.62
N VAL A 682 -47.37 2.28 -19.87
CA VAL A 682 -46.71 1.24 -19.06
C VAL A 682 -45.65 1.88 -18.15
N ALA A 683 -45.36 1.28 -17.00
CA ALA A 683 -44.34 1.75 -16.07
C ALA A 683 -42.99 1.96 -16.79
N ALA A 684 -42.29 3.08 -16.52
CA ALA A 684 -40.97 3.30 -17.09
C ALA A 684 -39.91 2.33 -16.53
N GLY A 685 -40.21 1.74 -15.38
CA GLY A 685 -39.35 0.78 -14.69
C GLY A 685 -39.94 0.39 -13.34
N TRP A 686 -39.10 -0.14 -12.47
CA TRP A 686 -39.45 -0.58 -11.13
C TRP A 686 -38.35 -0.18 -10.15
N GLN A 687 -38.75 0.43 -9.04
CA GLN A 687 -37.85 0.78 -7.94
C GLN A 687 -37.99 -0.24 -6.81
N CYS A 688 -36.87 -0.75 -6.32
CA CYS A 688 -36.81 -1.59 -5.14
C CYS A 688 -37.19 -0.79 -3.88
N THR A 689 -38.26 -1.17 -3.20
CA THR A 689 -38.75 -0.53 -1.98
C THR A 689 -38.30 -1.24 -0.71
N THR A 690 -37.99 -2.53 -0.80
CA THR A 690 -37.45 -3.35 0.29
C THR A 690 -36.19 -4.03 -0.20
N ALA A 691 -35.05 -3.71 0.42
CA ALA A 691 -33.78 -4.34 0.08
C ALA A 691 -33.84 -5.85 0.39
N GLY A 692 -33.33 -6.68 -0.52
CA GLY A 692 -33.42 -8.13 -0.34
C GLY A 692 -32.94 -8.92 -1.55
N TRP A 693 -33.17 -10.23 -1.50
CA TRP A 693 -32.82 -11.16 -2.57
C TRP A 693 -34.02 -11.43 -3.48
N LEU A 694 -33.79 -11.62 -4.78
CA LEU A 694 -34.73 -12.27 -5.69
C LEU A 694 -34.22 -13.68 -6.00
N ALA A 695 -35.13 -14.65 -5.95
CA ALA A 695 -34.86 -16.03 -6.32
C ALA A 695 -36.14 -16.71 -6.84
N ALA A 696 -35.96 -17.77 -7.64
CA ALA A 696 -37.07 -18.60 -8.08
C ALA A 696 -37.85 -19.18 -6.87
N PRO A 697 -39.19 -19.35 -6.99
CA PRO A 697 -39.98 -20.04 -5.97
C PRO A 697 -39.49 -21.45 -5.70
N TRP A 698 -39.50 -21.83 -4.42
CA TRP A 698 -39.32 -23.21 -4.03
C TRP A 698 -40.45 -24.06 -4.64
N THR A 699 -40.08 -25.21 -5.19
CA THR A 699 -40.97 -26.18 -5.82
C THR A 699 -40.98 -27.50 -5.03
N ILE A 700 -42.16 -28.10 -4.87
CA ILE A 700 -42.36 -29.38 -4.18
C ILE A 700 -41.64 -30.53 -4.90
N SER A 701 -41.17 -31.53 -4.15
CA SER A 701 -40.61 -32.79 -4.69
C SER A 701 -39.59 -32.61 -5.82
N THR A 702 -38.78 -31.56 -5.75
CA THR A 702 -37.87 -31.13 -6.82
C THR A 702 -36.44 -31.48 -6.44
N ALA A 703 -35.69 -32.04 -7.39
CA ALA A 703 -34.26 -32.29 -7.22
C ALA A 703 -33.47 -30.97 -7.25
N TYR A 704 -32.90 -30.57 -6.12
CA TYR A 704 -31.97 -29.46 -6.00
C TYR A 704 -30.55 -30.00 -5.88
N THR A 705 -29.83 -30.00 -6.99
CA THR A 705 -28.49 -30.61 -7.11
C THR A 705 -27.33 -29.63 -6.93
N ARG A 706 -27.60 -28.31 -6.94
CA ARG A 706 -26.59 -27.25 -6.89
C ARG A 706 -26.57 -26.58 -5.51
N ILE A 707 -25.56 -26.89 -4.69
CA ILE A 707 -25.29 -26.19 -3.42
C ILE A 707 -25.09 -24.69 -3.70
N GLY A 708 -25.58 -23.83 -2.81
CA GLY A 708 -25.57 -22.38 -2.96
C GLY A 708 -26.76 -21.82 -3.74
N ARG A 709 -27.60 -22.67 -4.36
CA ARG A 709 -28.83 -22.22 -5.02
C ARG A 709 -29.76 -21.57 -4.00
N ILE A 710 -30.25 -20.37 -4.32
CA ILE A 710 -31.26 -19.68 -3.51
C ILE A 710 -32.68 -19.92 -4.04
N VAL A 711 -33.66 -19.97 -3.15
CA VAL A 711 -35.09 -20.10 -3.44
C VAL A 711 -35.92 -19.19 -2.53
N THR A 712 -37.09 -18.77 -3.01
CA THR A 712 -38.09 -18.08 -2.18
C THR A 712 -39.07 -19.10 -1.60
N ASN A 713 -39.25 -19.05 -0.28
CA ASN A 713 -40.29 -19.78 0.45
C ASN A 713 -40.63 -18.99 1.72
N ASP A 714 -41.67 -19.38 2.48
CA ASP A 714 -42.02 -18.73 3.76
C ASP A 714 -42.16 -17.19 3.64
N THR A 715 -43.26 -16.75 3.04
CA THR A 715 -43.68 -15.36 2.77
C THR A 715 -42.60 -14.29 3.02
N GLY A 716 -41.94 -13.86 1.96
CA GLY A 716 -40.96 -12.76 2.01
C GLY A 716 -39.56 -13.18 2.45
N LYS A 717 -39.23 -14.47 2.48
CA LYS A 717 -37.91 -14.98 2.85
C LYS A 717 -37.22 -15.73 1.72
N VAL A 718 -35.90 -15.81 1.83
CA VAL A 718 -35.02 -16.44 0.85
C VAL A 718 -34.07 -17.40 1.57
N TYR A 719 -33.89 -18.58 0.96
CA TYR A 719 -33.12 -19.69 1.53
C TYR A 719 -32.07 -20.18 0.54
N GLN A 720 -30.88 -20.49 1.04
CA GLN A 720 -29.76 -21.04 0.28
C GLN A 720 -29.60 -22.53 0.57
N LEU A 721 -29.49 -23.34 -0.48
CA LEU A 721 -29.25 -24.77 -0.37
C LEU A 721 -27.83 -25.02 0.16
N VAL A 722 -27.70 -25.75 1.27
CA VAL A 722 -26.41 -26.15 1.84
C VAL A 722 -26.18 -27.66 1.78
N THR A 723 -27.21 -28.46 1.52
CA THR A 723 -27.07 -29.89 1.19
C THR A 723 -28.00 -30.22 0.03
N ALA A 724 -27.43 -30.74 -1.06
CA ALA A 724 -28.17 -31.16 -2.24
C ALA A 724 -29.09 -32.34 -1.92
N GLY A 725 -30.25 -32.40 -2.58
CA GLY A 725 -31.27 -33.39 -2.29
C GLY A 725 -32.53 -33.21 -3.12
N THR A 726 -33.61 -33.86 -2.70
CA THR A 726 -34.96 -33.64 -3.22
C THR A 726 -35.79 -32.94 -2.14
N SER A 727 -36.43 -31.82 -2.48
CA SER A 727 -37.27 -31.08 -1.54
C SER A 727 -38.49 -31.89 -1.07
N ALA A 728 -39.06 -31.50 0.07
CA ALA A 728 -40.23 -32.17 0.63
C ALA A 728 -41.45 -32.09 -0.31
N GLY A 729 -42.40 -33.00 -0.10
CA GLY A 729 -43.69 -33.00 -0.82
C GLY A 729 -44.61 -31.83 -0.44
N ALA A 730 -44.30 -31.09 0.63
CA ALA A 730 -45.01 -29.89 1.07
C ALA A 730 -44.16 -29.09 2.08
N GLY A 731 -44.51 -27.83 2.33
CA GLY A 731 -43.97 -27.01 3.43
C GLY A 731 -42.66 -26.25 3.14
N GLY A 732 -41.69 -26.87 2.44
CA GLY A 732 -40.40 -26.26 2.09
C GLY A 732 -39.59 -25.70 3.28
N PRO A 733 -38.48 -24.99 3.03
CA PRO A 733 -37.71 -24.36 4.11
C PRO A 733 -38.48 -23.18 4.73
N THR A 734 -38.57 -23.12 6.06
CA THR A 734 -39.28 -22.07 6.82
C THR A 734 -38.45 -21.58 8.02
N GLY A 735 -38.71 -20.36 8.51
CA GLY A 735 -37.99 -19.73 9.62
C GLY A 735 -36.77 -18.90 9.19
N THR A 736 -35.96 -18.47 10.16
CA THR A 736 -34.75 -17.63 9.91
C THR A 736 -33.45 -18.31 10.37
N GLY A 737 -33.49 -19.62 10.59
CA GLY A 737 -32.35 -20.41 11.08
C GLY A 737 -31.44 -20.94 9.97
N ALA A 738 -30.39 -21.65 10.39
CA ALA A 738 -29.53 -22.45 9.53
C ALA A 738 -29.90 -23.95 9.65
N ALA A 739 -29.42 -24.76 8.71
CA ALA A 739 -29.62 -26.21 8.67
C ALA A 739 -31.10 -26.66 8.69
N ILE A 740 -31.96 -25.94 7.99
CA ILE A 740 -33.39 -26.24 7.84
C ILE A 740 -33.55 -27.44 6.90
N THR A 741 -33.96 -28.58 7.44
CA THR A 741 -34.22 -29.79 6.66
C THR A 741 -35.54 -29.69 5.91
N ASP A 742 -35.51 -29.99 4.62
CA ASP A 742 -36.65 -29.99 3.70
C ASP A 742 -36.50 -31.19 2.75
N GLY A 743 -37.20 -32.29 3.06
CA GLY A 743 -36.99 -33.56 2.35
C GLY A 743 -35.59 -34.09 2.63
N THR A 744 -34.79 -34.30 1.58
CA THR A 744 -33.35 -34.59 1.70
C THR A 744 -32.46 -33.37 1.44
N CYS A 745 -33.05 -32.20 1.17
CA CYS A 745 -32.34 -30.93 1.10
C CYS A 745 -32.12 -30.36 2.51
N VAL A 746 -31.04 -29.59 2.67
CA VAL A 746 -30.83 -28.74 3.85
C VAL A 746 -30.60 -27.32 3.38
N TRP A 747 -31.22 -26.34 4.05
CA TRP A 747 -31.22 -24.93 3.66
C TRP A 747 -30.79 -24.00 4.80
N ASN A 748 -30.19 -22.87 4.46
CA ASN A 748 -29.96 -21.77 5.39
C ASN A 748 -30.82 -20.57 5.00
N TYR A 749 -31.41 -19.87 5.96
CA TYR A 749 -31.99 -18.56 5.72
C TYR A 749 -30.90 -17.54 5.38
N VAL A 750 -31.07 -16.78 4.29
CA VAL A 750 -30.06 -15.80 3.82
C VAL A 750 -30.58 -14.37 3.70
N GLY A 751 -31.87 -14.14 3.92
CA GLY A 751 -32.44 -12.80 3.99
C GLY A 751 -33.87 -12.70 3.49
N VAL A 752 -34.34 -11.47 3.37
CA VAL A 752 -35.70 -11.14 2.93
C VAL A 752 -35.79 -11.03 1.41
N LEU A 753 -37.00 -11.20 0.87
CA LEU A 753 -37.33 -11.02 -0.54
C LEU A 753 -37.25 -9.53 -0.93
N ALA A 754 -36.60 -9.21 -2.05
CA ALA A 754 -36.66 -7.86 -2.61
C ALA A 754 -38.07 -7.53 -3.13
N VAL A 755 -38.57 -6.34 -2.81
CA VAL A 755 -39.91 -5.88 -3.24
C VAL A 755 -39.75 -4.66 -4.13
N PHE A 756 -40.51 -4.62 -5.22
CA PHE A 756 -40.45 -3.56 -6.22
C PHE A 756 -41.79 -2.86 -6.41
N THR A 757 -41.74 -1.55 -6.63
CA THR A 757 -42.88 -0.72 -7.02
C THR A 757 -42.66 -0.16 -8.42
N ALA A 758 -43.71 -0.09 -9.24
CA ALA A 758 -43.64 0.49 -10.57
C ALA A 758 -43.29 1.98 -10.52
N ILE A 759 -42.33 2.40 -11.34
CA ILE A 759 -42.06 3.80 -11.63
C ILE A 759 -43.03 4.22 -12.73
N PRO A 760 -43.87 5.25 -12.51
CA PRO A 760 -44.76 5.75 -13.55
C PRO A 760 -43.98 6.08 -14.84
N ALA A 761 -44.60 5.87 -16.01
CA ALA A 761 -44.07 6.38 -17.28
C ALA A 761 -43.64 7.84 -17.10
N LEU A 762 -42.54 8.28 -17.74
CA LEU A 762 -42.09 9.67 -17.69
C LEU A 762 -43.10 10.57 -18.43
N VAL A 763 -44.20 10.90 -17.75
CA VAL A 763 -45.18 11.90 -18.14
C VAL A 763 -44.68 13.18 -17.50
N TYR A 764 -44.02 14.04 -18.28
CA TYR A 764 -43.86 15.41 -17.83
C TYR A 764 -45.19 16.13 -18.04
N SER A 765 -45.65 16.81 -17.01
CA SER A 765 -46.77 17.75 -17.17
C SER A 765 -46.26 19.02 -17.85
N THR A 766 -47.12 19.69 -18.60
CA THR A 766 -46.77 20.96 -19.27
C THR A 766 -47.73 22.05 -18.84
N SER A 767 -47.21 23.26 -18.67
CA SER A 767 -48.03 24.46 -18.52
C SER A 767 -47.29 25.69 -19.06
N ALA A 768 -47.99 26.79 -19.25
CA ALA A 768 -47.40 28.07 -19.69
C ALA A 768 -46.95 28.94 -18.50
N ALA A 769 -46.45 28.30 -17.42
CA ALA A 769 -45.91 28.95 -16.24
C ALA A 769 -45.11 27.95 -15.39
N SER A 770 -44.34 28.46 -14.42
CA SER A 770 -43.65 27.66 -13.41
C SER A 770 -44.63 26.84 -12.56
N PRO A 771 -44.34 25.55 -12.28
CA PRO A 771 -45.16 24.72 -11.39
C PRO A 771 -44.98 25.08 -9.90
N VAL A 772 -43.92 25.82 -9.55
CA VAL A 772 -43.55 26.19 -8.18
C VAL A 772 -44.65 27.04 -7.54
N GLY A 773 -45.21 26.58 -6.42
CA GLY A 773 -46.29 27.21 -5.67
C GLY A 773 -47.69 27.01 -6.28
N VAL A 774 -47.80 26.39 -7.46
CA VAL A 774 -49.05 26.29 -8.23
C VAL A 774 -49.58 24.86 -8.23
N THR A 775 -48.72 23.89 -8.55
CA THR A 775 -49.14 22.48 -8.74
C THR A 775 -48.52 21.60 -7.66
N THR A 776 -49.34 20.79 -6.98
CA THR A 776 -48.83 19.80 -6.02
C THR A 776 -48.35 18.54 -6.77
N PRO A 777 -47.08 18.10 -6.64
CA PRO A 777 -46.60 16.86 -7.25
C PRO A 777 -47.28 15.63 -6.65
N SER A 778 -47.65 14.64 -7.48
CA SER A 778 -48.18 13.37 -7.00
C SER A 778 -47.10 12.35 -6.58
N ALA A 779 -45.83 12.63 -6.90
CA ALA A 779 -44.66 11.85 -6.52
C ALA A 779 -43.40 12.74 -6.54
N ILE A 780 -42.34 12.31 -5.83
CA ILE A 780 -41.00 12.92 -5.91
C ILE A 780 -40.31 12.42 -7.19
N GLY A 781 -39.59 13.30 -7.90
CA GLY A 781 -38.91 12.99 -9.16
C GLY A 781 -39.79 13.13 -10.40
N LEU A 782 -40.97 13.73 -10.29
CA LEU A 782 -41.80 14.09 -11.45
C LEU A 782 -41.17 15.27 -12.18
N TRP A 783 -41.27 15.25 -13.50
CA TRP A 783 -40.79 16.31 -14.37
C TRP A 783 -41.96 17.21 -14.81
N HIS A 784 -41.72 18.51 -14.93
CA HIS A 784 -42.65 19.48 -15.49
C HIS A 784 -41.92 20.43 -16.44
N PHE A 785 -42.53 20.73 -17.58
CA PHE A 785 -41.96 21.66 -18.57
C PHE A 785 -42.81 22.94 -18.63
N ASP A 786 -42.19 24.06 -18.25
CA ASP A 786 -42.75 25.39 -18.48
C ASP A 786 -42.49 25.77 -19.95
N THR A 787 -43.55 25.75 -20.74
CA THR A 787 -43.52 26.04 -22.18
C THR A 787 -43.26 27.51 -22.50
N ALA A 788 -43.51 28.43 -21.56
CA ALA A 788 -43.29 29.86 -21.77
C ALA A 788 -41.85 30.27 -21.48
N ALA A 789 -41.27 29.73 -20.41
CA ALA A 789 -39.87 29.98 -20.04
C ALA A 789 -38.88 28.99 -20.68
N ALA A 790 -39.36 27.93 -21.34
CA ALA A 790 -38.56 26.81 -21.85
C ALA A 790 -37.70 26.16 -20.76
N HIS A 791 -38.27 25.99 -19.57
CA HIS A 791 -37.57 25.50 -18.38
C HIS A 791 -38.11 24.14 -17.93
N PHE A 792 -37.22 23.27 -17.46
CA PHE A 792 -37.59 22.02 -16.80
C PHE A 792 -37.54 22.16 -15.28
N TYR A 793 -38.52 21.58 -14.61
CA TYR A 793 -38.61 21.47 -13.17
C TYR A 793 -38.71 20.01 -12.75
N MET A 794 -38.11 19.66 -11.61
CA MET A 794 -38.23 18.34 -10.99
C MET A 794 -38.78 18.48 -9.57
N SER A 795 -39.74 17.63 -9.21
CA SER A 795 -40.29 17.63 -7.85
C SER A 795 -39.29 17.03 -6.85
N THR A 796 -39.04 17.74 -5.76
CA THR A 796 -38.15 17.30 -4.67
C THR A 796 -38.91 16.89 -3.40
N GLY A 797 -40.23 17.01 -3.43
CA GLY A 797 -41.15 16.76 -2.32
C GLY A 797 -42.59 16.63 -2.83
N LEU A 798 -43.56 16.67 -1.91
CA LEU A 798 -44.98 16.42 -2.20
C LEU A 798 -45.88 17.63 -1.89
N THR A 799 -45.31 18.82 -1.71
CA THR A 799 -46.07 20.08 -1.60
C THR A 799 -45.92 20.91 -2.87
N ASN A 800 -46.82 21.87 -3.09
CA ASN A 800 -46.76 22.74 -4.26
C ASN A 800 -45.49 23.60 -4.32
N ALA A 801 -44.79 23.81 -3.20
CA ALA A 801 -43.52 24.53 -3.16
C ALA A 801 -42.32 23.67 -3.59
N ASP A 802 -42.47 22.34 -3.63
CA ASP A 802 -41.35 21.40 -3.80
C ASP A 802 -41.02 21.11 -5.26
N TRP A 803 -40.98 22.15 -6.10
CA TRP A 803 -40.47 22.07 -7.46
C TRP A 803 -39.14 22.81 -7.54
N LYS A 804 -38.12 22.18 -8.12
CA LYS A 804 -36.81 22.77 -8.36
C LYS A 804 -36.56 22.91 -9.85
N LEU A 805 -36.18 24.11 -10.27
CA LEU A 805 -35.68 24.37 -11.62
C LEU A 805 -34.43 23.51 -11.86
N VAL A 806 -34.42 22.78 -12.96
CA VAL A 806 -33.27 22.00 -13.43
C VAL A 806 -32.55 22.84 -14.47
N THR A 807 -31.41 23.41 -14.10
CA THR A 807 -30.51 24.09 -15.04
C THR A 807 -29.81 23.01 -15.87
N ILE A 808 -30.03 23.03 -17.19
CA ILE A 808 -29.33 22.16 -18.15
C ILE A 808 -28.17 22.95 -18.75
#